data_AF-A0A3S3SZC5-F1
#
_entry.id   AF-A0A3S3SZC5-F1
#
_cell.length_a   1.000
_cell.length_b   1.000
_cell.length_c   1.000
_cell.angle_alpha   90.00
_cell.angle_beta   90.00
_cell.angle_gamma   90.00
#
_symmetry.space_group_name_H-M   'P 1'
#
loop_
_entity.id
_entity.type
_entity.pdbx_description
1 polymer ?
#
loop_
_entity_poly.entity_id
_entity_poly.type
_entity_poly.pdbx_seq_one_letter_code
_entity_poly.pdbx_strand_id
1 'polypeptide(L)'
;MFGDFVMRAYLGYYLAAVCCLLLSACGGGGKDEPVAAGEAAPVSTKFTITVDTPTDLFTAQTADFSLISTAYAEAQTSLTEGSFAAVWLDSTGKILERIDITSWQTLGNGTYVIEAGTRIRINAVLLVDQSPVPDITVTIGDTIPPHLYMVPLTEERIAVSLKSSLAYYALVQRVLLDESWGIFEEIFFSPARSKVFLFQQELNAIADDLEATLLPKVGLQNMRLSNLLSLSIVQNMTKGRMERFVTEQTSAEANIQAILNDGYWKIGSFSSNSGSGILTDQMVYSGQGSETGETTISEYRWDKNGVEDISLTEVFTYLSGTTSFGSDDITHQVLTSNGWVGLFDYLKVEVATAKTVLLTDAALDKDDETGVTMDAKVYPLVDKKIHDFLSGKDNHYVTRYIPDDATFQAGAFGFYFTWRPENERYLLCDNRNNTACRISPVSLPDTGYTEIASVLTDPSDAANTIDEVNGFKLSDNVIVELISDNFFTARYWVNIAADNWNVQDIGTWAPINVAGKAMFRFEVPAVIKQLSDNYPFDQRSLFLVEDRGFVHIGESLLDNETFHFSGFDNVAKQQIFEAASRDNLPPFGVCNFGNGFGANMSQYLNAVTECGGDERFTSQAASALADQHLVQISEQGDISTIILRSDNSWEQYKNTLLEAANRQWTLTDEGYLQLTPNTSSPDIFDYWSLTSLDRARGILAIKVYSALTDSSDQISTLMTKEYAPDQLAACTSQDSGWDQATTSPITKKTLAQYQEQSQLCKVIWEQRNPRFTETLLIGQTGNTSDDKALQFAGDNSRYLKLSDNFEGDFFTGNYIDEDGCKFNIPVRWKLEGDGTLYYEAVDGSLNERITMTDTDGFRFAIKAFNHQTRWQTDETLQFAADDGEVWSDIVSLVSASSVPNVIHQELLDNPETPAEGPIAGTILNDGLECAPPAPPPEPAP
;
A
#
# COMPACT_ATOMS: atom_id res chain seq x y z
N MET A 1 35.65 25.43 77.82
CA MET A 1 36.48 24.30 77.34
C MET A 1 35.90 23.92 75.99
N PHE A 2 36.60 24.35 74.93
CA PHE A 2 36.48 24.04 73.50
C PHE A 2 35.08 24.06 72.84
N GLY A 3 34.77 24.89 71.83
CA GLY A 3 35.62 25.76 71.00
C GLY A 3 35.37 25.49 69.52
N ASP A 4 34.98 26.54 68.81
CA ASP A 4 35.32 26.81 67.40
C ASP A 4 35.06 25.73 66.36
N PHE A 5 33.88 25.78 65.70
CA PHE A 5 33.82 25.55 64.23
C PHE A 5 32.55 26.10 63.54
N VAL A 6 31.59 26.71 64.24
CA VAL A 6 30.29 27.13 63.64
C VAL A 6 30.25 28.61 63.21
N MET A 7 31.28 29.42 63.49
CA MET A 7 31.25 30.88 63.29
C MET A 7 32.00 31.42 62.05
N ARG A 8 32.54 30.55 61.17
CA ARG A 8 33.15 30.96 59.89
C ARG A 8 32.28 30.73 58.65
N ALA A 9 31.21 29.95 58.73
CA ALA A 9 30.25 29.75 57.64
C ALA A 9 29.19 30.87 57.55
N TYR A 10 28.91 31.58 58.65
CA TYR A 10 27.90 32.65 58.68
C TYR A 10 28.40 34.04 58.26
N LEU A 11 29.72 34.27 58.22
CA LEU A 11 30.30 35.54 57.72
C LEU A 11 30.40 35.60 56.19
N GLY A 12 30.38 34.45 55.50
CA GLY A 12 30.39 34.41 54.03
C GLY A 12 29.04 34.74 53.40
N TYR A 13 27.94 34.36 54.06
CA TYR A 13 26.58 34.60 53.56
C TYR A 13 26.07 36.03 53.81
N TYR A 14 26.58 36.73 54.84
CA TYR A 14 26.20 38.12 55.11
C TYR A 14 26.96 39.15 54.26
N LEU A 15 28.18 38.83 53.78
CA LEU A 15 28.94 39.75 52.94
C LEU A 15 28.48 39.76 51.47
N ALA A 16 27.91 38.65 50.98
CA ALA A 16 27.31 38.59 49.64
C ALA A 16 25.95 39.32 49.59
N ALA A 17 25.18 39.29 50.68
CA ALA A 17 23.88 39.95 50.76
C ALA A 17 23.95 41.50 50.88
N VAL A 18 25.05 42.05 51.41
CA VAL A 18 25.23 43.52 51.54
C VAL A 18 25.77 44.14 50.24
N CYS A 19 26.47 43.39 49.40
CA CYS A 19 26.87 43.87 48.06
C CYS A 19 25.70 43.95 47.08
N CYS A 20 24.60 43.23 47.30
CA CYS A 20 23.40 43.31 46.46
C CYS A 20 22.43 44.45 46.83
N LEU A 21 22.66 45.18 47.94
CA LEU A 21 21.72 46.20 48.43
C LEU A 21 22.21 47.66 48.30
N LEU A 22 23.35 47.92 47.64
CA LEU A 22 23.93 49.27 47.57
C LEU A 22 24.08 49.88 46.17
N LEU A 23 23.50 49.31 45.11
CA LEU A 23 23.49 49.95 43.78
C LEU A 23 22.11 49.95 43.10
N SER A 24 21.06 50.29 43.86
CA SER A 24 19.90 50.98 43.29
C SER A 24 19.77 52.36 43.98
N ALA A 25 19.47 53.37 43.17
CA ALA A 25 19.24 54.79 43.48
C ALA A 25 20.48 55.72 43.52
N CYS A 26 20.82 56.28 42.36
CA CYS A 26 21.33 57.65 42.28
C CYS A 26 20.14 58.63 42.41
N GLY A 27 20.26 59.61 43.30
CA GLY A 27 19.37 60.78 43.38
C GLY A 27 19.61 61.58 44.66
N GLY A 28 20.41 62.65 44.69
CA GLY A 28 21.08 63.34 43.59
C GLY A 28 22.14 64.32 44.09
N GLY A 29 23.01 64.72 43.18
CA GLY A 29 24.11 65.65 43.49
C GLY A 29 25.09 65.91 42.35
N GLY A 30 24.62 65.93 41.10
CA GLY A 30 25.32 66.55 39.96
C GLY A 30 26.40 65.73 39.25
N LYS A 31 26.21 65.62 37.92
CA LYS A 31 27.13 65.24 36.83
C LYS A 31 26.96 63.82 36.26
N ASP A 32 26.78 63.86 34.94
CA ASP A 32 26.72 62.83 33.89
C ASP A 32 25.54 61.84 33.92
N GLU A 33 24.81 61.80 32.80
CA GLU A 33 23.66 60.92 32.55
C GLU A 33 24.04 59.45 32.82
N PRO A 34 23.34 58.74 33.72
CA PRO A 34 23.54 57.31 33.89
C PRO A 34 22.76 56.56 32.80
N VAL A 35 23.51 55.87 31.94
CA VAL A 35 23.00 54.89 30.97
C VAL A 35 22.16 53.86 31.73
N ALA A 36 20.89 53.71 31.34
CA ALA A 36 20.02 52.66 31.87
C ALA A 36 20.72 51.30 31.74
N ALA A 37 20.78 50.54 32.83
CA ALA A 37 21.14 49.13 32.76
C ALA A 37 20.07 48.45 31.93
N GLY A 38 20.41 48.15 30.67
CA GLY A 38 19.53 47.49 29.73
C GLY A 38 19.03 46.16 30.31
N GLU A 39 17.78 45.87 29.99
CA GLU A 39 17.17 44.55 30.09
C GLU A 39 18.19 43.47 29.70
N ALA A 40 18.34 42.42 30.50
CA ALA A 40 19.26 41.33 30.18
C ALA A 40 19.00 40.90 28.74
N ALA A 41 20.01 40.99 27.88
CA ALA A 41 19.83 40.81 26.44
C ALA A 41 19.07 39.50 26.20
N PRO A 42 17.94 39.53 25.48
CA PRO A 42 17.22 38.32 25.12
C PRO A 42 18.22 37.38 24.44
N VAL A 43 18.20 36.10 24.83
CA VAL A 43 19.11 35.13 24.23
C VAL A 43 18.59 34.84 22.84
N SER A 44 19.15 35.53 21.86
CA SER A 44 18.88 35.31 20.45
C SER A 44 19.80 34.22 19.92
N THR A 45 19.23 33.24 19.23
CA THR A 45 19.98 32.17 18.54
C THR A 45 19.71 32.29 17.06
N LYS A 46 20.76 32.13 16.26
CA LYS A 46 20.69 32.12 14.81
C LYS A 46 20.47 30.69 14.33
N PHE A 47 19.38 30.48 13.59
CA PHE A 47 19.02 29.21 12.98
C PHE A 47 19.12 29.31 11.45
N THR A 48 19.75 28.32 10.83
CA THR A 48 19.70 28.10 9.39
C THR A 48 18.65 27.02 9.14
N ILE A 49 17.58 27.38 8.46
CA ILE A 49 16.43 26.52 8.19
C ILE A 49 16.43 26.17 6.71
N THR A 50 16.45 24.87 6.40
CA THR A 50 16.19 24.38 5.05
C THR A 50 14.78 23.80 5.02
N VAL A 51 13.94 24.28 4.11
CA VAL A 51 12.57 23.79 3.95
C VAL A 51 12.52 22.90 2.73
N ASP A 52 12.31 21.61 2.96
CA ASP A 52 12.23 20.56 1.95
C ASP A 52 10.97 19.73 2.21
N THR A 53 9.88 20.19 1.63
CA THR A 53 8.57 19.58 1.78
C THR A 53 7.99 19.30 0.40
N PRO A 54 7.05 18.36 0.30
CA PRO A 54 6.39 18.05 -0.96
C PRO A 54 5.67 19.28 -1.51
N THR A 55 6.04 19.72 -2.71
CA THR A 55 5.44 20.88 -3.39
C THR A 55 3.95 20.73 -3.62
N ASP A 56 3.50 19.49 -3.74
CA ASP A 56 2.13 19.16 -4.08
C ASP A 56 1.24 18.95 -2.84
N LEU A 57 1.80 19.11 -1.62
CA LEU A 57 1.09 19.03 -0.34
C LEU A 57 0.84 20.43 0.22
N PHE A 58 -0.44 20.83 0.27
CA PHE A 58 -0.85 22.18 0.65
C PHE A 58 -1.06 22.35 2.15
N THR A 59 -0.80 23.57 2.64
CA THR A 59 -0.92 23.98 4.05
C THR A 59 -2.15 24.87 4.32
N ALA A 60 -2.83 25.47 3.32
CA ALA A 60 -4.01 26.31 3.55
C ALA A 60 -5.29 25.89 2.77
N GLN A 61 -6.41 26.55 3.11
CA GLN A 61 -7.67 26.45 2.36
C GLN A 61 -7.51 27.10 0.97
N THR A 62 -7.81 26.33 -0.08
CA THR A 62 -8.18 26.93 -1.36
C THR A 62 -9.46 27.74 -1.16
N ALA A 63 -9.38 29.06 -1.33
CA ALA A 63 -10.56 29.90 -1.45
C ALA A 63 -11.38 29.45 -2.67
N ASP A 64 -12.70 29.54 -2.54
CA ASP A 64 -13.71 29.14 -3.52
C ASP A 64 -13.36 29.44 -5.00
N PHE A 65 -13.79 28.50 -5.85
CA PHE A 65 -13.97 28.59 -7.30
C PHE A 65 -13.59 29.95 -7.95
N SER A 66 -12.38 30.02 -8.50
CA SER A 66 -12.01 31.00 -9.52
C SER A 66 -11.87 30.26 -10.86
N LEU A 67 -12.57 30.74 -11.87
CA LEU A 67 -12.78 30.14 -13.19
C LEU A 67 -11.55 30.19 -14.14
N ILE A 68 -10.35 30.28 -13.57
CA ILE A 68 -9.08 30.17 -14.28
C ILE A 68 -8.21 29.24 -13.45
N SER A 69 -8.09 27.98 -13.87
CA SER A 69 -7.07 27.07 -13.38
C SER A 69 -5.72 27.60 -13.89
N THR A 70 -4.98 28.31 -13.05
CA THR A 70 -3.52 28.29 -13.18
C THR A 70 -3.08 26.90 -12.73
N ALA A 71 -3.16 25.94 -13.65
CA ALA A 71 -2.33 24.75 -13.57
C ALA A 71 -0.88 25.24 -13.50
N TYR A 72 -0.09 24.64 -12.61
CA TYR A 72 1.25 25.04 -12.20
C TYR A 72 1.33 26.21 -11.22
N ALA A 73 1.36 25.88 -9.93
CA ALA A 73 2.23 26.60 -9.01
C ALA A 73 3.54 25.81 -8.95
N GLU A 74 4.58 26.35 -9.59
CA GLU A 74 5.97 26.02 -9.32
C GLU A 74 6.19 26.01 -7.80
N ALA A 75 7.09 25.15 -7.31
CA ALA A 75 7.58 25.19 -5.93
C ALA A 75 7.72 26.65 -5.50
N GLN A 76 7.07 27.09 -4.41
CA GLN A 76 7.22 28.47 -3.96
C GLN A 76 8.66 28.67 -3.50
N THR A 77 9.52 29.01 -4.45
CA THR A 77 10.96 29.27 -4.33
C THR A 77 11.26 30.55 -3.54
N SER A 78 10.27 31.10 -2.84
CA SER A 78 10.40 32.26 -1.97
C SER A 78 9.29 32.33 -0.91
N LEU A 79 9.32 31.41 0.08
CA LEU A 79 8.63 31.66 1.34
C LEU A 79 9.02 33.04 1.89
N THR A 80 8.06 33.74 2.47
CA THR A 80 8.26 35.08 3.02
C THR A 80 8.47 35.01 4.52
N GLU A 81 8.87 36.11 5.17
CA GLU A 81 8.92 36.16 6.64
C GLU A 81 7.57 35.75 7.28
N GLY A 82 6.44 36.11 6.66
CA GLY A 82 5.10 35.73 7.12
C GLY A 82 4.79 34.23 7.05
N SER A 83 5.60 33.46 6.32
CA SER A 83 5.53 32.00 6.23
C SER A 83 6.10 31.29 7.47
N PHE A 84 6.72 32.03 8.39
CA PHE A 84 7.36 31.48 9.59
C PHE A 84 6.74 32.05 10.87
N ALA A 85 6.51 31.18 11.84
CA ALA A 85 6.31 31.58 13.23
C ALA A 85 7.07 30.63 14.14
N ALA A 86 7.44 31.09 15.33
CA ALA A 86 8.01 30.25 16.35
C ALA A 86 7.18 30.36 17.63
N VAL A 87 6.98 29.26 18.34
CA VAL A 87 6.12 29.18 19.53
C VAL A 87 6.76 28.37 20.65
N TRP A 88 6.36 28.69 21.88
CA TRP A 88 6.61 27.89 23.07
C TRP A 88 5.45 26.92 23.27
N LEU A 89 5.78 25.66 23.53
CA LEU A 89 4.82 24.71 24.10
C LEU A 89 4.98 24.63 25.63
N ASP A 90 3.85 24.56 26.33
CA ASP A 90 3.78 24.35 27.77
C ASP A 90 4.03 22.88 28.17
N SER A 91 3.92 22.59 29.46
CA SER A 91 4.13 21.22 29.99
C SER A 91 3.08 20.21 29.51
N THR A 92 1.99 20.67 28.90
CA THR A 92 0.90 19.86 28.36
C THR A 92 0.88 19.83 26.83
N GLY A 93 1.90 20.41 26.17
CA GLY A 93 2.00 20.42 24.70
C GLY A 93 1.10 21.46 24.03
N LYS A 94 0.52 22.39 24.78
CA LYS A 94 -0.28 23.50 24.26
C LYS A 94 0.57 24.75 24.07
N ILE A 95 0.11 25.63 23.21
CA ILE A 95 0.84 26.85 22.88
C ILE A 95 0.83 27.79 24.09
N LEU A 96 2.00 28.08 24.64
CA LEU A 96 2.21 28.98 25.77
C LEU A 96 2.32 30.44 25.32
N GLU A 97 3.21 30.70 24.37
CA GLU A 97 3.47 32.05 23.84
C GLU A 97 4.16 31.98 22.47
N ARG A 98 4.16 33.11 21.75
CA ARG A 98 4.89 33.27 20.49
C ARG A 98 6.33 33.71 20.78
N ILE A 99 7.28 33.17 20.02
CA ILE A 99 8.69 33.58 20.03
C ILE A 99 8.89 34.69 19.03
N ASP A 100 9.56 35.76 19.46
CA ASP A 100 9.94 36.87 18.58
C ASP A 100 11.03 36.42 17.59
N ILE A 101 10.73 36.50 16.31
CA ILE A 101 11.71 36.43 15.21
C ILE A 101 12.19 37.85 14.96
N THR A 102 13.45 38.13 15.28
CA THR A 102 14.04 39.48 15.22
C THR A 102 14.75 39.77 13.90
N SER A 103 15.13 38.72 13.17
CA SER A 103 15.76 38.82 11.87
C SER A 103 15.34 37.64 11.01
N TRP A 104 15.07 37.92 9.74
CA TRP A 104 14.78 36.92 8.72
C TRP A 104 15.55 37.27 7.45
N GLN A 105 16.21 36.28 6.86
CA GLN A 105 16.94 36.43 5.62
C GLN A 105 16.76 35.18 4.76
N THR A 106 16.36 35.36 3.50
CA THR A 106 16.45 34.30 2.50
C THR A 106 17.87 34.19 1.97
N LEU A 107 18.40 32.97 1.91
CA LEU A 107 19.64 32.65 1.22
C LEU A 107 19.39 32.12 -0.21
N GLY A 108 18.11 31.99 -0.61
CA GLY A 108 17.69 31.34 -1.85
C GLY A 108 17.54 29.82 -1.69
N ASN A 109 16.96 29.18 -2.72
CA ASN A 109 16.92 27.71 -2.87
C ASN A 109 16.34 26.94 -1.66
N GLY A 110 15.29 27.49 -1.03
CA GLY A 110 14.63 26.86 0.13
C GLY A 110 15.37 27.03 1.47
N THR A 111 16.47 27.79 1.51
CA THR A 111 17.25 28.03 2.73
C THR A 111 17.02 29.43 3.29
N TYR A 112 16.81 29.51 4.60
CA TYR A 112 16.48 30.71 5.34
C TYR A 112 17.35 30.82 6.59
N VAL A 113 17.62 32.04 7.02
CA VAL A 113 18.30 32.36 8.27
C VAL A 113 17.33 33.13 9.14
N ILE A 114 17.07 32.61 10.34
CA ILE A 114 16.14 33.18 11.30
C ILE A 114 16.90 33.42 12.61
N GLU A 115 16.87 34.65 13.12
CA GLU A 115 17.27 34.92 14.51
C GLU A 115 16.02 35.00 15.37
N ALA A 116 15.92 34.09 16.33
CA ALA A 116 14.76 33.99 17.21
C ALA A 116 15.18 34.20 18.67
N GLY A 117 14.31 34.84 19.45
CA GLY A 117 14.47 35.12 20.89
C GLY A 117 14.39 33.88 21.77
N THR A 118 15.09 32.81 21.40
CA THR A 118 15.08 31.53 22.08
C THR A 118 16.46 30.87 22.04
N ARG A 119 16.77 30.06 23.05
CA ARG A 119 17.85 29.06 23.01
C ARG A 119 17.38 27.79 22.30
N ILE A 120 18.34 26.95 21.94
CA ILE A 120 18.09 25.56 21.54
C ILE A 120 17.36 24.80 22.66
N ARG A 121 16.20 24.20 22.37
CA ARG A 121 15.36 23.43 23.30
C ARG A 121 14.20 22.73 22.60
N ILE A 122 13.68 21.66 23.20
CA ILE A 122 12.73 20.71 22.59
C ILE A 122 11.29 21.24 22.45
N ASN A 123 10.91 22.23 23.27
CA ASN A 123 9.55 22.80 23.31
C ASN A 123 9.47 24.19 22.65
N ALA A 124 10.56 24.65 22.05
CA ALA A 124 10.56 25.77 21.13
C ALA A 124 10.37 25.21 19.71
N VAL A 125 9.31 25.61 19.03
CA VAL A 125 8.88 24.99 17.77
C VAL A 125 8.85 26.03 16.68
N LEU A 126 9.44 25.72 15.53
CA LEU A 126 9.25 26.49 14.31
C LEU A 126 8.04 25.92 13.56
N LEU A 127 7.12 26.81 13.19
CA LEU A 127 5.95 26.54 12.37
C LEU A 127 6.15 27.15 11.00
N VAL A 128 5.87 26.37 9.95
CA VAL A 128 6.02 26.81 8.56
C VAL A 128 4.72 26.61 7.80
N ASP A 129 4.25 27.69 7.17
CA ASP A 129 3.13 27.70 6.23
C ASP A 129 3.66 27.93 4.82
N GLN A 130 3.24 27.09 3.90
CA GLN A 130 3.66 27.11 2.49
C GLN A 130 2.57 27.64 1.57
N SER A 131 1.46 28.12 2.14
CA SER A 131 0.41 28.78 1.42
C SER A 131 0.93 30.05 0.74
N PRO A 132 0.47 30.34 -0.50
CA PRO A 132 0.73 31.61 -1.16
C PRO A 132 0.31 32.84 -0.36
N VAL A 133 -0.66 32.66 0.53
CA VAL A 133 -1.05 33.63 1.55
C VAL A 133 -0.93 32.91 2.90
N PRO A 134 0.18 33.09 3.62
CA PRO A 134 0.38 32.44 4.91
C PRO A 134 -0.71 32.80 5.92
N ASP A 135 -1.33 31.79 6.52
CA ASP A 135 -2.29 31.88 7.61
C ASP A 135 -1.73 31.13 8.83
N ILE A 136 -0.80 31.79 9.51
CA ILE A 136 -0.26 31.33 10.79
C ILE A 136 -1.02 32.02 11.92
N THR A 137 -2.28 31.62 12.08
CA THR A 137 -3.10 32.00 13.23
C THR A 137 -2.83 31.04 14.38
N VAL A 138 -2.19 31.56 15.43
CA VAL A 138 -1.83 30.82 16.63
C VAL A 138 -2.57 31.39 17.83
N THR A 139 -3.30 30.54 18.55
CA THR A 139 -4.03 30.90 19.77
C THR A 139 -3.33 30.33 20.99
N ILE A 140 -3.07 31.16 22.01
CA ILE A 140 -2.50 30.72 23.28
C ILE A 140 -3.49 29.78 23.99
N GLY A 141 -2.99 28.65 24.48
CA GLY A 141 -3.76 27.59 25.15
C GLY A 141 -4.33 26.53 24.20
N ASP A 142 -4.24 26.73 22.88
CA ASP A 142 -4.66 25.74 21.88
C ASP A 142 -3.50 24.82 21.48
N THR A 143 -3.81 23.76 20.74
CA THR A 143 -2.82 22.87 20.11
C THR A 143 -2.23 23.52 18.87
N ILE A 144 -1.06 23.04 18.41
CA ILE A 144 -0.51 23.45 17.10
C ILE A 144 -1.56 23.15 16.00
N PRO A 145 -1.85 24.10 15.10
CA PRO A 145 -2.75 23.86 13.99
C PRO A 145 -2.26 22.72 13.08
N PRO A 146 -3.11 21.75 12.71
CA PRO A 146 -2.70 20.56 11.95
C PRO A 146 -2.38 20.85 10.48
N HIS A 147 -2.56 22.09 10.03
CA HIS A 147 -2.27 22.50 8.67
C HIS A 147 -0.88 23.10 8.48
N LEU A 148 -0.08 23.20 9.55
CA LEU A 148 1.28 23.77 9.54
C LEU A 148 2.33 22.66 9.68
N TYR A 149 3.44 22.80 8.95
CA TYR A 149 4.64 22.00 9.23
C TYR A 149 5.27 22.46 10.55
N MET A 150 5.93 21.54 11.24
CA MET A 150 6.48 21.81 12.57
C MET A 150 7.80 21.09 12.80
N VAL A 151 8.78 21.79 13.38
CA VAL A 151 10.05 21.18 13.77
C VAL A 151 10.54 21.80 15.07
N PRO A 152 11.12 21.03 16.00
CA PRO A 152 11.68 21.61 17.21
C PRO A 152 12.99 22.33 16.93
N LEU A 153 13.25 23.42 17.65
CA LEU A 153 14.46 24.23 17.55
C LEU A 153 15.58 23.63 18.42
N THR A 154 16.06 22.46 18.03
CA THR A 154 17.00 21.60 18.78
C THR A 154 18.46 21.74 18.35
N GLU A 155 18.72 22.44 17.25
CA GLU A 155 20.07 22.68 16.72
C GLU A 155 20.11 23.96 15.88
N GLU A 156 21.31 24.41 15.48
CA GLU A 156 21.48 25.66 14.71
C GLU A 156 21.17 25.48 13.22
N ARG A 157 21.19 24.25 12.69
CA ARG A 157 20.86 23.92 11.31
C ARG A 157 19.77 22.87 11.28
N ILE A 158 18.60 23.20 10.76
CA ILE A 158 17.40 22.35 10.87
C ILE A 158 16.79 22.16 9.49
N ALA A 159 16.36 20.93 9.17
CA ALA A 159 15.51 20.66 8.02
C ALA A 159 14.03 20.54 8.44
N VAL A 160 13.17 21.32 7.78
CA VAL A 160 11.72 21.16 7.84
C VAL A 160 11.31 20.26 6.69
N SER A 161 10.87 19.05 7.01
CA SER A 161 10.35 18.09 6.04
C SER A 161 9.08 17.42 6.54
N LEU A 162 8.40 16.68 5.65
CA LEU A 162 7.19 15.96 6.03
C LEU A 162 7.48 14.92 7.13
N LYS A 163 8.57 14.15 7.00
CA LYS A 163 8.93 13.13 8.00
C LYS A 163 9.29 13.72 9.36
N SER A 164 10.06 14.82 9.40
CA SER A 164 10.40 15.47 10.67
C SER A 164 9.18 16.08 11.34
N SER A 165 8.25 16.63 10.54
CA SER A 165 6.97 17.15 11.03
C SER A 165 6.05 16.07 11.57
N LEU A 166 5.93 14.92 10.90
CA LEU A 166 5.12 13.78 11.37
C LEU A 166 5.66 13.19 12.68
N ALA A 167 6.98 13.05 12.81
CA ALA A 167 7.60 12.56 14.03
C ALA A 167 7.35 13.51 15.22
N TYR A 168 7.52 14.82 15.00
CA TYR A 168 7.26 15.80 16.05
C TYR A 168 5.77 15.94 16.37
N TYR A 169 4.89 15.86 15.36
CA TYR A 169 3.45 15.79 15.56
C TYR A 169 3.05 14.61 16.44
N ALA A 170 3.59 13.41 16.17
CA ALA A 170 3.35 12.22 16.99
C ALA A 170 3.73 12.45 18.46
N LEU A 171 4.87 13.11 18.70
CA LEU A 171 5.33 13.45 20.05
C LEU A 171 4.36 14.44 20.73
N VAL A 172 4.00 15.52 20.06
CA VAL A 172 3.07 16.53 20.62
C VAL A 172 1.71 15.91 20.94
N GLN A 173 1.18 15.04 20.07
CA GLN A 173 -0.06 14.29 20.35
C GLN A 173 0.07 13.40 21.58
N ARG A 174 1.22 12.75 21.78
CA ARG A 174 1.49 11.97 22.98
C ARG A 174 1.54 12.83 24.24
N VAL A 175 2.21 13.98 24.18
CA VAL A 175 2.28 14.94 25.30
C VAL A 175 0.89 15.47 25.66
N LEU A 176 0.05 15.75 24.66
CA LEU A 176 -1.33 16.16 24.86
C LEU A 176 -2.18 15.05 25.52
N LEU A 177 -1.96 13.79 25.12
CA LEU A 177 -2.65 12.63 25.69
C LEU A 177 -2.24 12.38 27.15
N ASP A 178 -0.94 12.49 27.44
CA ASP A 178 -0.37 12.23 28.78
C ASP A 178 -0.48 13.44 29.72
N GLU A 179 -0.82 14.62 29.18
CA GLU A 179 -0.70 15.93 29.84
C GLU A 179 0.69 16.17 30.45
N SER A 180 1.73 15.58 29.85
CA SER A 180 3.12 15.60 30.32
C SER A 180 4.13 15.28 29.20
N TRP A 181 5.35 15.82 29.31
CA TRP A 181 6.48 15.47 28.44
C TRP A 181 7.09 14.09 28.74
N GLY A 182 6.62 13.40 29.79
CA GLY A 182 6.97 12.01 30.09
C GLY A 182 8.48 11.78 30.20
N ILE A 183 9.01 10.86 29.39
CA ILE A 183 10.46 10.56 29.35
C ILE A 183 11.35 11.78 29.01
N PHE A 184 10.77 12.82 28.41
CA PHE A 184 11.47 14.04 28.04
C PHE A 184 11.34 15.17 29.06
N GLU A 185 10.66 14.95 30.19
CA GLU A 185 10.40 15.97 31.21
C GLU A 185 11.70 16.58 31.76
N GLU A 186 12.76 15.78 31.94
CA GLU A 186 14.06 16.30 32.38
C GLU A 186 14.70 17.24 31.34
N ILE A 187 14.60 16.90 30.05
CA ILE A 187 15.16 17.70 28.95
C ILE A 187 14.33 18.98 28.76
N PHE A 188 13.02 18.89 28.94
CA PHE A 188 12.09 20.03 28.95
C PHE A 188 12.47 21.06 30.03
N PHE A 189 12.66 20.63 31.29
CA PHE A 189 13.03 21.55 32.37
C PHE A 189 14.50 21.98 32.36
N SER A 190 15.40 21.13 31.83
CA SER A 190 16.84 21.37 31.83
C SER A 190 17.48 21.00 30.47
N PRO A 191 17.37 21.89 29.46
CA PRO A 191 17.84 21.62 28.09
C PRO A 191 19.36 21.75 27.96
N ALA A 192 20.10 20.78 28.48
CA ALA A 192 21.53 20.67 28.25
C ALA A 192 21.81 20.28 26.79
N ARG A 193 22.81 20.89 26.14
CA ARG A 193 23.10 20.68 24.70
C ARG A 193 23.27 19.20 24.33
N SER A 194 23.93 18.41 25.17
CA SER A 194 24.10 16.97 24.95
C SER A 194 22.78 16.18 25.01
N LYS A 195 21.84 16.57 25.88
CA LYS A 195 20.53 15.92 26.00
C LYS A 195 19.61 16.28 24.84
N VAL A 196 19.62 17.54 24.43
CA VAL A 196 18.87 18.00 23.26
C VAL A 196 19.38 17.32 21.98
N PHE A 197 20.69 17.10 21.87
CA PHE A 197 21.28 16.33 20.78
C PHE A 197 20.80 14.87 20.75
N LEU A 198 20.79 14.17 21.90
CA LEU A 198 20.26 12.81 21.99
C LEU A 198 18.78 12.74 21.62
N PHE A 199 17.98 13.68 22.12
CA PHE A 199 16.56 13.82 21.74
C PHE A 199 16.40 13.95 20.22
N GLN A 200 17.25 14.74 19.56
CA GLN A 200 17.18 14.91 18.11
C GLN A 200 17.48 13.60 17.37
N GLN A 201 18.44 12.80 17.85
CA GLN A 201 18.73 11.49 17.26
C GLN A 201 17.55 10.53 17.39
N GLU A 202 16.90 10.51 18.55
CA GLU A 202 15.70 9.69 18.79
C GLU A 202 14.53 10.12 17.90
N LEU A 203 14.30 11.43 17.76
CA LEU A 203 13.25 11.97 16.90
C LEU A 203 13.51 11.66 15.42
N ASN A 204 14.78 11.74 14.99
CA ASN A 204 15.18 11.36 13.64
C ASN A 204 14.96 9.87 13.38
N ALA A 205 15.24 8.98 14.35
CA ALA A 205 14.96 7.56 14.21
C ALA A 205 13.46 7.27 14.03
N ILE A 206 12.59 8.05 14.68
CA ILE A 206 11.13 7.97 14.46
C ILE A 206 10.76 8.50 13.08
N ALA A 207 11.37 9.61 12.64
CA ALA A 207 11.13 10.18 11.31
C ALA A 207 11.54 9.21 10.20
N ASP A 208 12.70 8.57 10.31
CA ASP A 208 13.20 7.57 9.36
C ASP A 208 12.27 6.34 9.32
N ASP A 209 11.73 5.92 10.47
CA ASP A 209 10.77 4.81 10.53
C ASP A 209 9.44 5.17 9.85
N LEU A 210 8.91 6.39 10.08
CA LEU A 210 7.71 6.88 9.41
C LEU A 210 7.93 7.09 7.90
N GLU A 211 9.10 7.53 7.49
CA GLU A 211 9.49 7.61 6.08
C GLU A 211 9.47 6.24 5.42
N ALA A 212 10.04 5.21 6.07
CA ALA A 212 10.06 3.86 5.51
C ALA A 212 8.69 3.15 5.52
N THR A 213 7.81 3.49 6.47
CA THR A 213 6.58 2.73 6.73
C THR A 213 5.31 3.40 6.20
N LEU A 214 5.20 4.72 6.39
CA LEU A 214 3.97 5.49 6.14
C LEU A 214 4.01 6.19 4.79
N LEU A 215 5.10 6.88 4.46
CA LEU A 215 5.18 7.70 3.24
C LEU A 215 4.95 6.92 1.93
N PRO A 216 5.41 5.66 1.76
CA PRO A 216 5.12 4.86 0.57
C PRO A 216 3.64 4.48 0.41
N LYS A 217 2.82 4.68 1.46
CA LYS A 217 1.41 4.29 1.51
C LYS A 217 0.45 5.46 1.40
N VAL A 218 0.96 6.68 1.36
CA VAL A 218 0.16 7.90 1.29
C VAL A 218 0.52 8.71 0.06
N GLY A 219 -0.48 9.07 -0.72
CA GLY A 219 -0.31 10.00 -1.83
C GLY A 219 -0.35 11.44 -1.32
N LEU A 220 0.48 12.33 -1.86
CA LEU A 220 0.63 13.69 -1.36
C LEU A 220 0.05 14.75 -2.30
N GLN A 221 -0.10 14.43 -3.58
CA GLN A 221 -0.46 15.40 -4.61
C GLN A 221 -1.88 15.97 -4.43
N ASN A 222 -1.95 17.30 -4.42
CA ASN A 222 -3.16 18.08 -4.16
C ASN A 222 -3.86 17.75 -2.83
N MET A 223 -3.14 17.17 -1.87
CA MET A 223 -3.65 16.98 -0.53
C MET A 223 -3.42 18.21 0.33
N ARG A 224 -4.24 18.36 1.37
CA ARG A 224 -3.94 19.26 2.48
C ARG A 224 -3.20 18.47 3.55
N LEU A 225 -2.22 19.07 4.21
CA LEU A 225 -1.53 18.46 5.35
C LEU A 225 -2.53 18.03 6.44
N SER A 226 -3.55 18.85 6.71
CA SER A 226 -4.62 18.49 7.65
C SER A 226 -5.44 17.27 7.22
N ASN A 227 -5.69 17.11 5.92
CA ASN A 227 -6.37 15.92 5.39
C ASN A 227 -5.47 14.69 5.50
N LEU A 228 -4.17 14.85 5.25
CA LEU A 228 -3.18 13.77 5.43
C LEU A 228 -3.15 13.30 6.88
N LEU A 229 -3.04 14.23 7.84
CA LEU A 229 -3.07 13.93 9.28
C LEU A 229 -4.43 13.36 9.76
N SER A 230 -5.48 13.48 8.96
CA SER A 230 -6.80 12.89 9.24
C SER A 230 -6.96 11.46 8.75
N LEU A 231 -6.06 10.96 7.89
CA LEU A 231 -6.08 9.57 7.42
C LEU A 231 -5.90 8.60 8.59
N SER A 232 -6.65 7.51 8.59
CA SER A 232 -6.62 6.52 9.68
C SER A 232 -5.25 5.87 9.79
N ILE A 233 -4.61 5.59 8.64
CA ILE A 233 -3.26 5.02 8.60
C ILE A 233 -2.22 5.96 9.22
N VAL A 234 -2.29 7.26 8.92
CA VAL A 234 -1.35 8.26 9.46
C VAL A 234 -1.50 8.35 10.98
N GLN A 235 -2.73 8.41 11.47
CA GLN A 235 -3.01 8.46 12.92
C GLN A 235 -2.55 7.19 13.63
N ASN A 236 -2.87 6.02 13.09
CA ASN A 236 -2.52 4.74 13.70
C ASN A 236 -1.00 4.54 13.74
N MET A 237 -0.28 4.82 12.65
CA MET A 237 1.16 4.61 12.59
C MET A 237 1.94 5.62 13.44
N THR A 238 1.58 6.90 13.40
CA THR A 238 2.24 7.92 14.25
C THR A 238 2.01 7.67 15.73
N LYS A 239 0.76 7.35 16.12
CA LYS A 239 0.42 7.01 17.51
C LYS A 239 1.12 5.74 17.98
N GLY A 240 1.01 4.65 17.21
CA GLY A 240 1.60 3.36 17.55
C GLY A 240 3.11 3.44 17.70
N ARG A 241 3.78 4.13 16.77
CA ARG A 241 5.23 4.27 16.81
C ARG A 241 5.69 5.04 18.05
N MET A 242 5.00 6.11 18.40
CA MET A 242 5.30 6.89 19.61
C MET A 242 5.04 6.11 20.90
N GLU A 243 3.94 5.34 20.97
CA GLU A 243 3.63 4.47 22.11
C GLU A 243 4.71 3.42 22.35
N ARG A 244 5.13 2.73 21.27
CA ARG A 244 6.23 1.74 21.33
C ARG A 244 7.51 2.39 21.81
N PHE A 245 7.90 3.52 21.21
CA PHE A 245 9.13 4.24 21.58
C PHE A 245 9.15 4.61 23.07
N VAL A 246 8.07 5.23 23.59
CA VAL A 246 8.00 5.61 25.02
C VAL A 246 8.05 4.39 25.94
N THR A 247 7.41 3.28 25.56
CA THR A 247 7.44 2.04 26.32
C THR A 247 8.84 1.42 26.34
N GLU A 248 9.54 1.42 25.20
CA GLU A 248 10.91 0.92 25.09
C GLU A 248 11.89 1.77 25.94
N GLN A 249 11.72 3.10 25.99
CA GLN A 249 12.60 3.96 26.79
C GLN A 249 12.41 3.81 28.30
N THR A 250 11.22 3.43 28.76
CA THR A 250 10.89 3.22 30.18
C THR A 250 11.15 1.80 30.68
N SER A 251 11.71 0.94 29.82
CA SER A 251 11.97 -0.47 30.11
C SER A 251 13.07 -0.71 31.15
N ALA A 252 13.01 -1.87 31.82
CA ALA A 252 13.96 -2.25 32.87
C ALA A 252 15.12 -3.09 32.31
N GLU A 253 16.29 -3.05 32.93
CA GLU A 253 17.40 -3.96 32.61
C GLU A 253 16.93 -5.42 32.67
N ALA A 254 17.19 -6.19 31.61
CA ALA A 254 16.79 -7.59 31.51
C ALA A 254 17.94 -8.55 31.79
N ASN A 255 17.60 -9.80 32.09
CA ASN A 255 18.57 -10.89 32.10
C ASN A 255 18.70 -11.46 30.69
N ILE A 256 19.68 -10.96 29.90
CA ILE A 256 19.82 -11.36 28.50
C ILE A 256 20.14 -12.85 28.33
N GLN A 257 20.92 -13.44 29.25
CA GLN A 257 21.16 -14.88 29.22
C GLN A 257 19.87 -15.69 29.41
N ALA A 258 18.97 -15.25 30.30
CA ALA A 258 17.67 -15.90 30.45
C ALA A 258 16.82 -15.75 29.18
N ILE A 259 16.79 -14.56 28.57
CA ILE A 259 16.07 -14.31 27.30
C ILE A 259 16.57 -15.24 26.20
N LEU A 260 17.89 -15.38 26.04
CA LEU A 260 18.47 -16.26 25.02
C LEU A 260 18.20 -17.74 25.31
N ASN A 261 18.23 -18.15 26.58
CA ASN A 261 17.92 -19.54 26.96
C ASN A 261 16.45 -19.90 26.73
N ASP A 262 15.53 -18.98 27.03
CA ASP A 262 14.09 -19.16 26.82
C ASP A 262 13.67 -18.96 25.34
N GLY A 263 14.48 -18.21 24.61
CA GLY A 263 14.28 -17.80 23.23
C GLY A 263 13.52 -16.48 23.11
N TYR A 264 13.88 -15.69 22.10
CA TYR A 264 13.12 -14.51 21.69
C TYR A 264 12.77 -14.56 20.22
N TRP A 265 11.73 -13.81 19.85
CA TRP A 265 11.18 -13.74 18.50
C TRP A 265 11.35 -12.36 17.90
N LYS A 266 11.86 -12.30 16.67
CA LYS A 266 11.73 -11.16 15.79
C LYS A 266 10.56 -11.40 14.85
N ILE A 267 9.75 -10.37 14.64
CA ILE A 267 8.65 -10.42 13.69
C ILE A 267 8.97 -9.41 12.60
N GLY A 268 8.98 -9.90 11.37
CA GLY A 268 9.20 -9.15 10.15
C GLY A 268 8.06 -9.39 9.16
N SER A 269 8.03 -8.58 8.11
CA SER A 269 7.05 -8.68 7.04
C SER A 269 7.66 -8.15 5.75
N PHE A 270 7.23 -8.70 4.62
CA PHE A 270 7.74 -8.31 3.31
C PHE A 270 6.58 -8.17 2.33
N SER A 271 6.75 -7.32 1.32
CA SER A 271 5.79 -7.12 0.24
C SER A 271 6.53 -6.71 -1.04
N SER A 272 6.22 -7.38 -2.15
CA SER A 272 6.74 -7.14 -3.49
C SER A 272 5.79 -7.70 -4.56
N ASN A 273 6.07 -7.41 -5.82
CA ASN A 273 5.34 -8.02 -6.95
C ASN A 273 5.54 -9.55 -7.04
N SER A 274 6.60 -10.09 -6.44
CA SER A 274 6.83 -11.53 -6.36
C SER A 274 6.11 -12.21 -5.20
N GLY A 275 5.67 -11.45 -4.18
CA GLY A 275 4.89 -11.98 -3.07
C GLY A 275 4.89 -11.06 -1.85
N SER A 276 4.03 -11.37 -0.89
CA SER A 276 4.02 -10.72 0.43
C SER A 276 3.82 -11.76 1.51
N GLY A 277 4.24 -11.45 2.73
CA GLY A 277 4.15 -12.39 3.83
C GLY A 277 4.71 -11.85 5.14
N ILE A 278 4.74 -12.76 6.11
CA ILE A 278 5.26 -12.53 7.45
C ILE A 278 6.46 -13.46 7.62
N LEU A 279 7.57 -12.91 8.08
CA LEU A 279 8.76 -13.64 8.48
C LEU A 279 8.86 -13.54 10.01
N THR A 280 9.17 -14.63 10.69
CA THR A 280 9.50 -14.56 12.12
C THR A 280 10.67 -15.43 12.44
N ASP A 281 11.62 -14.89 13.19
CA ASP A 281 12.84 -15.60 13.54
C ASP A 281 12.87 -15.80 15.04
N GLN A 282 13.10 -17.04 15.46
CA GLN A 282 13.35 -17.38 16.85
C GLN A 282 14.85 -17.59 17.04
N MET A 283 15.46 -16.87 17.99
CA MET A 283 16.82 -17.14 18.42
C MET A 283 16.82 -17.79 19.81
N VAL A 284 17.51 -18.92 19.95
CA VAL A 284 17.71 -19.66 21.21
C VAL A 284 19.19 -19.96 21.40
N TYR A 285 19.66 -19.95 22.65
CA TYR A 285 21.00 -20.36 23.03
C TYR A 285 20.94 -21.40 24.15
N SER A 286 21.62 -22.53 23.95
CA SER A 286 21.59 -23.65 24.89
C SER A 286 22.78 -23.70 25.87
N GLY A 287 23.73 -22.76 25.77
CA GLY A 287 24.94 -22.76 26.59
C GLY A 287 24.79 -22.14 27.98
N GLN A 288 25.44 -22.72 28.97
CA GLN A 288 25.58 -22.10 30.30
C GLN A 288 27.02 -21.61 30.52
N GLY A 289 27.20 -20.29 30.64
CA GLY A 289 28.48 -19.70 31.00
C GLY A 289 29.50 -19.66 29.85
N SER A 290 30.71 -20.18 30.07
CA SER A 290 31.83 -20.18 29.10
C SER A 290 31.96 -21.51 28.32
N GLU A 291 30.93 -22.34 28.33
CA GLU A 291 30.88 -23.58 27.53
C GLU A 291 30.46 -23.25 26.09
N THR A 292 30.92 -24.03 25.11
CA THR A 292 30.52 -23.89 23.70
C THR A 292 29.07 -24.30 23.54
N GLY A 293 28.14 -23.39 23.86
CA GLY A 293 26.72 -23.54 23.61
C GLY A 293 26.42 -23.46 22.12
N GLU A 294 25.31 -24.07 21.71
CA GLU A 294 24.81 -23.96 20.35
C GLU A 294 23.82 -22.80 20.27
N THR A 295 24.02 -21.93 19.28
CA THR A 295 23.03 -20.93 18.88
C THR A 295 22.14 -21.54 17.81
N THR A 296 20.84 -21.49 18.04
CA THR A 296 19.81 -21.93 17.09
C THR A 296 19.02 -20.71 16.65
N ILE A 297 18.96 -20.48 15.34
CA ILE A 297 18.04 -19.49 14.75
C ILE A 297 17.08 -20.26 13.85
N SER A 298 15.80 -20.25 14.18
CA SER A 298 14.74 -20.89 13.40
C SER A 298 13.90 -19.83 12.73
N GLU A 299 13.85 -19.88 11.41
CA GLU A 299 13.07 -18.97 10.58
C GLU A 299 11.74 -19.61 10.25
N TYR A 300 10.69 -18.83 10.44
CA TYR A 300 9.34 -19.22 10.08
C TYR A 300 8.77 -18.21 9.12
N ARG A 301 7.98 -18.70 8.18
CA ARG A 301 7.34 -17.88 7.17
C ARG A 301 5.88 -18.22 7.06
N TRP A 302 5.09 -17.19 6.83
CA TRP A 302 3.77 -17.31 6.24
C TRP A 302 3.77 -16.53 4.93
N ASP A 303 3.51 -17.23 3.83
CA ASP A 303 3.30 -16.63 2.53
C ASP A 303 1.83 -16.31 2.34
N LYS A 304 1.54 -15.08 1.91
CA LYS A 304 0.18 -14.68 1.57
C LYS A 304 -0.29 -15.49 0.36
N ASN A 305 -1.02 -16.57 0.62
CA ASN A 305 -1.69 -17.39 -0.40
C ASN A 305 -3.17 -17.02 -0.56
N GLY A 306 -3.68 -16.15 0.32
CA GLY A 306 -5.04 -15.61 0.36
C GLY A 306 -6.16 -16.61 0.67
N VAL A 307 -5.85 -17.86 1.01
CA VAL A 307 -6.82 -18.91 1.36
C VAL A 307 -6.65 -19.33 2.82
N GLU A 308 -5.40 -19.52 3.25
CA GLU A 308 -5.08 -19.97 4.59
C GLU A 308 -4.92 -18.77 5.51
N ASP A 309 -5.43 -18.93 6.73
CA ASP A 309 -5.14 -17.98 7.79
C ASP A 309 -3.64 -17.97 8.11
N ILE A 310 -3.21 -17.00 8.92
CA ILE A 310 -1.80 -16.83 9.25
C ILE A 310 -1.32 -18.02 10.09
N SER A 311 -0.55 -18.91 9.44
CA SER A 311 0.11 -20.04 10.07
C SER A 311 1.58 -20.05 9.68
N LEU A 312 2.45 -19.89 10.67
CA LEU A 312 3.88 -19.90 10.49
C LEU A 312 4.40 -21.32 10.24
N THR A 313 5.16 -21.48 9.15
CA THR A 313 5.85 -22.72 8.82
C THR A 313 7.34 -22.52 8.93
N GLU A 314 8.04 -23.41 9.62
CA GLU A 314 9.51 -23.38 9.69
C GLU A 314 10.07 -23.62 8.28
N VAL A 315 10.91 -22.70 7.80
CA VAL A 315 11.53 -22.77 6.47
C VAL A 315 13.01 -23.10 6.51
N PHE A 316 13.69 -22.67 7.58
CA PHE A 316 15.11 -22.86 7.76
C PHE A 316 15.47 -22.84 9.24
N THR A 317 16.47 -23.64 9.62
CA THR A 317 17.06 -23.60 10.96
C THR A 317 18.58 -23.57 10.85
N TYR A 318 19.17 -22.49 11.33
CA TYR A 318 20.60 -22.34 11.56
C TYR A 318 21.00 -22.93 12.92
N LEU A 319 22.05 -23.74 12.89
CA LEU A 319 22.77 -24.30 14.03
C LEU A 319 24.24 -23.91 13.94
N SER A 320 24.73 -23.14 14.91
CA SER A 320 26.08 -22.55 14.87
C SER A 320 27.23 -23.56 14.80
N GLY A 321 27.01 -24.80 15.23
CA GLY A 321 28.02 -25.87 15.20
C GLY A 321 28.05 -26.71 13.93
N THR A 322 26.98 -26.71 13.12
CA THR A 322 26.80 -27.71 12.05
C THR A 322 26.32 -27.16 10.71
N THR A 323 25.91 -25.90 10.65
CA THR A 323 25.34 -25.32 9.42
C THR A 323 26.43 -24.85 8.47
N SER A 324 26.31 -25.21 7.20
CA SER A 324 27.18 -24.75 6.12
C SER A 324 26.42 -23.81 5.20
N PHE A 325 27.00 -22.66 4.88
CA PHE A 325 26.42 -21.67 3.96
C PHE A 325 27.05 -21.70 2.58
N GLY A 326 26.26 -21.36 1.57
CA GLY A 326 26.70 -21.14 0.20
C GLY A 326 27.21 -19.71 -0.03
N SER A 327 27.75 -19.45 -1.22
CA SER A 327 28.19 -18.09 -1.61
C SER A 327 27.05 -17.10 -1.74
N ASP A 328 25.86 -17.61 -2.02
CA ASP A 328 24.65 -16.84 -2.33
C ASP A 328 23.93 -16.35 -1.06
N ASP A 329 24.32 -16.87 0.11
CA ASP A 329 23.78 -16.50 1.43
C ASP A 329 24.48 -15.26 2.04
N ILE A 330 25.42 -14.66 1.29
CA ILE A 330 26.26 -13.57 1.80
C ILE A 330 25.59 -12.23 1.53
N THR A 331 25.32 -11.49 2.61
CA THR A 331 24.66 -10.18 2.54
C THR A 331 25.66 -9.04 2.41
N HIS A 332 26.75 -9.11 3.18
CA HIS A 332 27.80 -8.10 3.24
C HIS A 332 29.18 -8.75 3.30
N GLN A 333 30.22 -7.94 3.23
CA GLN A 333 31.60 -8.31 3.49
C GLN A 333 32.14 -7.44 4.62
N VAL A 334 32.83 -8.04 5.59
CA VAL A 334 33.52 -7.32 6.66
C VAL A 334 35.03 -7.35 6.43
N LEU A 335 35.70 -6.24 6.73
CA LEU A 335 37.16 -6.21 6.71
C LEU A 335 37.73 -6.86 7.97
N THR A 336 38.55 -7.89 7.77
CA THR A 336 39.34 -8.56 8.82
C THR A 336 40.83 -8.36 8.59
N SER A 337 41.66 -8.85 9.50
CA SER A 337 43.12 -8.91 9.31
C SER A 337 43.55 -9.75 8.09
N ASN A 338 42.70 -10.66 7.62
CA ASN A 338 42.92 -11.52 6.46
C ASN A 338 42.30 -10.96 5.16
N GLY A 339 41.66 -9.79 5.20
CA GLY A 339 40.97 -9.16 4.08
C GLY A 339 39.45 -9.20 4.21
N TRP A 340 38.75 -9.01 3.09
CA TRP A 340 37.29 -9.01 3.04
C TRP A 340 36.72 -10.43 3.20
N VAL A 341 35.90 -10.64 4.22
CA VAL A 341 35.21 -11.91 4.52
C VAL A 341 33.72 -11.71 4.34
N GLY A 342 33.05 -12.63 3.62
CA GLY A 342 31.61 -12.58 3.43
C GLY A 342 30.87 -12.91 4.73
N LEU A 343 29.91 -12.06 5.10
CA LEU A 343 29.02 -12.23 6.24
C LEU A 343 27.71 -12.90 5.84
N PHE A 344 27.24 -13.78 6.70
CA PHE A 344 25.89 -14.33 6.67
C PHE A 344 25.03 -13.60 7.69
N ASP A 345 23.72 -13.50 7.46
CA ASP A 345 22.79 -12.83 8.39
C ASP A 345 22.45 -13.69 9.62
N TYR A 346 23.46 -14.34 10.21
CA TYR A 346 23.32 -15.20 11.38
C TYR A 346 24.45 -14.94 12.37
N LEU A 347 24.07 -14.70 13.62
CA LEU A 347 24.99 -14.48 14.73
C LEU A 347 25.10 -15.74 15.58
N LYS A 348 26.31 -16.04 16.06
CA LYS A 348 26.58 -17.07 17.07
C LYS A 348 26.98 -16.42 18.40
N VAL A 349 26.47 -16.98 19.48
CA VAL A 349 26.81 -16.59 20.85
C VAL A 349 28.16 -17.18 21.24
N GLU A 350 29.12 -16.31 21.55
CA GLU A 350 30.44 -16.70 22.06
C GLU A 350 30.43 -16.79 23.58
N VAL A 351 29.83 -15.81 24.26
CA VAL A 351 29.75 -15.76 25.74
C VAL A 351 28.46 -15.06 26.15
N ALA A 352 27.67 -15.66 27.04
CA ALA A 352 26.49 -15.02 27.62
C ALA A 352 26.63 -14.83 29.14
N THR A 353 26.32 -13.63 29.62
CA THR A 353 26.16 -13.30 31.05
C THR A 353 24.76 -12.78 31.31
N ALA A 354 24.38 -12.61 32.57
CA ALA A 354 23.08 -12.04 32.91
C ALA A 354 22.87 -10.62 32.36
N LYS A 355 23.92 -9.84 32.09
CA LYS A 355 23.77 -8.44 31.62
C LYS A 355 24.10 -8.25 30.15
N THR A 356 25.09 -8.98 29.65
CA THR A 356 25.61 -8.80 28.29
C THR A 356 25.91 -10.14 27.66
N VAL A 357 25.75 -10.21 26.34
CA VAL A 357 26.20 -11.32 25.50
C VAL A 357 27.22 -10.81 24.49
N LEU A 358 28.25 -11.60 24.23
CA LEU A 358 29.18 -11.42 23.13
C LEU A 358 28.75 -12.33 21.98
N LEU A 359 28.53 -11.72 20.82
CA LEU A 359 28.12 -12.35 19.57
C LEU A 359 29.22 -12.16 18.54
N THR A 360 29.32 -13.08 17.60
CA THR A 360 30.08 -12.89 16.36
C THR A 360 29.26 -13.43 15.19
N ASP A 361 29.52 -12.92 13.99
CA ASP A 361 28.87 -13.42 12.77
C ASP A 361 29.27 -14.86 12.49
N ALA A 362 28.39 -15.65 11.87
CA ALA A 362 28.63 -17.07 11.64
C ALA A 362 29.91 -17.37 10.84
N ALA A 363 30.32 -16.45 9.97
CA ALA A 363 31.53 -16.55 9.15
C ALA A 363 32.83 -16.18 9.88
N LEU A 364 32.73 -15.56 11.06
CA LEU A 364 33.86 -14.97 11.76
C LEU A 364 34.27 -15.81 12.96
N ASP A 365 35.56 -15.80 13.24
CA ASP A 365 36.11 -16.40 14.46
C ASP A 365 36.43 -15.30 15.48
N LYS A 366 36.59 -15.72 16.73
CA LYS A 366 36.91 -14.80 17.83
C LYS A 366 38.20 -13.97 17.58
N ASP A 367 39.14 -14.54 16.83
CA ASP A 367 40.41 -13.91 16.52
C ASP A 367 40.30 -12.78 15.47
N ASP A 368 39.14 -12.61 14.81
CA ASP A 368 38.91 -11.53 13.86
C ASP A 368 38.66 -10.16 14.55
N GLU A 369 38.49 -10.13 15.88
CA GLU A 369 38.29 -8.92 16.69
C GLU A 369 37.12 -8.02 16.23
N THR A 370 36.16 -8.60 15.49
CA THR A 370 34.99 -7.91 14.91
C THR A 370 33.66 -8.28 15.61
N GLY A 371 33.77 -8.79 16.84
CA GLY A 371 32.63 -9.19 17.67
C GLY A 371 31.72 -8.03 18.07
N VAL A 372 30.58 -8.39 18.66
CA VAL A 372 29.53 -7.46 19.06
C VAL A 372 29.05 -7.80 20.46
N THR A 373 29.00 -6.79 21.33
CA THR A 373 28.27 -6.92 22.59
C THR A 373 26.79 -6.59 22.40
N MET A 374 25.90 -7.40 22.96
CA MET A 374 24.48 -7.09 23.06
C MET A 374 24.02 -7.10 24.52
N ASP A 375 23.13 -6.18 24.86
CA ASP A 375 22.36 -6.13 26.10
C ASP A 375 20.87 -5.99 25.79
N ALA A 376 20.02 -6.21 26.79
CA ALA A 376 18.58 -6.19 26.61
C ALA A 376 17.90 -5.47 27.77
N LYS A 377 16.85 -4.74 27.43
CA LYS A 377 15.82 -4.30 28.37
C LYS A 377 14.52 -5.06 28.13
N VAL A 378 13.69 -5.15 29.16
CA VAL A 378 12.40 -5.84 29.14
C VAL A 378 11.30 -4.91 29.62
N TYR A 379 10.15 -4.99 28.98
CA TYR A 379 8.96 -4.22 29.34
C TYR A 379 7.70 -5.08 29.24
N PRO A 380 6.76 -4.94 30.20
CA PRO A 380 5.50 -5.65 30.15
C PRO A 380 4.60 -5.08 29.05
N LEU A 381 3.95 -5.97 28.31
CA LEU A 381 3.02 -5.58 27.25
C LEU A 381 1.56 -5.59 27.69
N VAL A 382 1.24 -6.08 28.89
CA VAL A 382 -0.14 -6.19 29.39
C VAL A 382 -0.94 -4.90 29.19
N ASP A 383 -2.17 -5.04 28.68
CA ASP A 383 -3.10 -3.95 28.35
C ASP A 383 -2.64 -2.97 27.25
N LYS A 384 -1.47 -3.21 26.63
CA LYS A 384 -1.02 -2.46 25.45
C LYS A 384 -1.65 -3.02 24.19
N LYS A 385 -1.92 -2.16 23.20
CA LYS A 385 -2.42 -2.61 21.90
C LYS A 385 -1.34 -3.34 21.14
N ILE A 386 -1.72 -4.44 20.49
CA ILE A 386 -0.78 -5.24 19.69
C ILE A 386 -0.29 -4.43 18.47
N HIS A 387 -1.18 -3.65 17.85
CA HIS A 387 -0.86 -2.76 16.73
C HIS A 387 0.32 -1.83 17.00
N ASP A 388 0.35 -1.19 18.16
CA ASP A 388 1.34 -0.18 18.50
C ASP A 388 2.76 -0.76 18.47
N PHE A 389 2.93 -2.03 18.87
CA PHE A 389 4.23 -2.71 18.92
C PHE A 389 4.63 -3.33 17.59
N LEU A 390 3.72 -3.37 16.61
CA LEU A 390 3.95 -3.85 15.27
C LEU A 390 3.96 -2.74 14.22
N SER A 391 3.89 -1.46 14.60
CA SER A 391 3.79 -0.34 13.66
C SER A 391 5.15 0.15 13.10
N GLY A 392 6.24 -0.63 13.25
CA GLY A 392 7.58 -0.24 12.79
C GLY A 392 7.94 -0.81 11.41
N LYS A 393 9.06 -0.34 10.84
CA LYS A 393 9.60 -0.74 9.52
C LYS A 393 9.48 -2.23 9.26
N ASP A 394 9.93 -3.03 10.22
CA ASP A 394 10.05 -4.47 10.05
C ASP A 394 8.68 -5.17 9.98
N ASN A 395 7.67 -4.69 10.70
CA ASN A 395 6.47 -5.49 11.00
C ASN A 395 5.12 -4.80 10.74
N HIS A 396 5.12 -3.57 10.23
CA HIS A 396 3.91 -2.79 10.02
C HIS A 396 2.87 -3.44 9.10
N TYR A 397 3.23 -4.35 8.19
CA TYR A 397 2.23 -5.07 7.38
C TYR A 397 1.39 -6.06 8.18
N VAL A 398 1.91 -6.58 9.31
CA VAL A 398 1.19 -7.54 10.17
C VAL A 398 -0.03 -6.88 10.84
N THR A 399 0.05 -5.58 11.15
CA THR A 399 -1.01 -4.82 11.85
C THR A 399 -2.38 -4.98 11.18
N ARG A 400 -2.43 -5.09 9.85
CA ARG A 400 -3.66 -5.22 9.07
C ARG A 400 -4.46 -6.48 9.37
N TYR A 401 -3.80 -7.51 9.88
CA TYR A 401 -4.43 -8.78 10.24
C TYR A 401 -4.83 -8.83 11.71
N ILE A 402 -4.63 -7.75 12.46
CA ILE A 402 -4.89 -7.70 13.89
C ILE A 402 -6.05 -6.72 14.12
N PRO A 403 -6.99 -6.99 15.04
CA PRO A 403 -8.02 -6.02 15.40
C PRO A 403 -7.42 -4.76 16.04
N ASP A 404 -7.95 -3.59 15.71
CA ASP A 404 -7.49 -2.29 16.25
C ASP A 404 -7.58 -2.19 17.79
N ASP A 405 -8.45 -2.97 18.41
CA ASP A 405 -8.68 -3.03 19.86
C ASP A 405 -8.03 -4.23 20.54
N ALA A 406 -7.30 -5.08 19.79
CA ALA A 406 -6.60 -6.22 20.37
C ALA A 406 -5.45 -5.75 21.28
N THR A 407 -5.49 -6.22 22.53
CA THR A 407 -4.47 -5.92 23.54
C THR A 407 -3.78 -7.18 24.05
N PHE A 408 -2.51 -7.05 24.38
CA PHE A 408 -1.77 -8.10 25.06
C PHE A 408 -2.35 -8.39 26.45
N GLN A 409 -2.39 -9.68 26.77
CA GLN A 409 -2.78 -10.19 28.08
C GLN A 409 -1.56 -10.34 29.00
N ALA A 410 -1.81 -10.63 30.28
CA ALA A 410 -0.75 -10.80 31.26
C ALA A 410 0.29 -11.86 30.84
N GLY A 411 1.56 -11.59 31.14
CA GLY A 411 2.68 -12.49 30.83
C GLY A 411 3.33 -12.27 29.47
N ALA A 412 2.79 -11.39 28.61
CA ALA A 412 3.46 -10.96 27.39
C ALA A 412 4.53 -9.91 27.69
N PHE A 413 5.72 -10.09 27.12
CA PHE A 413 6.85 -9.18 27.26
C PHE A 413 7.45 -8.81 25.91
N GLY A 414 7.83 -7.54 25.80
CA GLY A 414 8.69 -7.07 24.74
C GLY A 414 10.12 -6.91 25.25
N PHE A 415 11.06 -7.07 24.34
CA PHE A 415 12.48 -6.87 24.56
C PHE A 415 12.98 -5.73 23.68
N TYR A 416 13.86 -4.92 24.24
CA TYR A 416 14.58 -3.88 23.51
C TYR A 416 16.07 -4.19 23.61
N PHE A 417 16.63 -4.67 22.51
CA PHE A 417 18.03 -5.06 22.43
C PHE A 417 18.87 -3.87 22.01
N THR A 418 20.00 -3.70 22.68
CA THR A 418 21.05 -2.78 22.26
C THR A 418 22.26 -3.62 21.89
N TRP A 419 22.68 -3.56 20.63
CA TRP A 419 23.94 -4.19 20.19
C TRP A 419 24.95 -3.09 19.83
N ARG A 420 26.21 -3.34 20.15
CA ARG A 420 27.34 -2.42 19.92
C ARG A 420 28.58 -3.20 19.44
N PRO A 421 29.31 -2.72 18.43
CA PRO A 421 30.58 -3.33 18.04
C PRO A 421 31.58 -3.32 19.20
N GLU A 422 32.39 -4.37 19.36
CA GLU A 422 33.52 -4.35 20.32
C GLU A 422 34.67 -3.46 19.83
N ASN A 423 34.86 -3.41 18.50
CA ASN A 423 35.80 -2.55 17.80
C ASN A 423 35.12 -1.98 16.55
N GLU A 424 35.72 -0.96 15.95
CA GLU A 424 35.21 -0.40 14.70
C GLU A 424 35.18 -1.45 13.59
N ARG A 425 34.03 -1.60 12.94
CA ARG A 425 33.83 -2.57 11.85
C ARG A 425 33.61 -1.84 10.53
N TYR A 426 34.22 -2.37 9.46
CA TYR A 426 34.06 -1.84 8.11
C TYR A 426 33.26 -2.84 7.28
N LEU A 427 32.06 -2.45 6.86
CA LEU A 427 31.12 -3.25 6.09
C LEU A 427 31.07 -2.75 4.65
N LEU A 428 31.26 -3.67 3.70
CA LEU A 428 31.14 -3.44 2.28
C LEU A 428 29.99 -4.31 1.76
N CYS A 429 29.13 -3.81 0.87
CA CYS A 429 28.14 -4.70 0.26
C CYS A 429 28.82 -5.76 -0.62
N ASP A 430 28.09 -6.81 -0.99
CA ASP A 430 28.68 -7.86 -1.80
C ASP A 430 29.02 -7.43 -3.25
N ASN A 431 30.28 -7.03 -3.45
CA ASN A 431 30.84 -6.63 -4.73
C ASN A 431 31.44 -7.80 -5.54
N ARG A 432 31.13 -9.07 -5.22
CA ARG A 432 31.65 -10.25 -5.96
C ARG A 432 31.00 -10.40 -7.33
N ASN A 433 29.71 -10.11 -7.43
CA ASN A 433 28.93 -10.26 -8.65
C ASN A 433 28.03 -9.04 -8.95
N ASN A 434 28.20 -7.92 -8.23
CA ASN A 434 27.31 -6.75 -8.30
C ASN A 434 28.09 -5.43 -8.34
N THR A 435 27.55 -4.43 -9.05
CA THR A 435 28.07 -3.06 -9.14
C THR A 435 27.37 -2.07 -8.20
N ALA A 436 26.42 -2.51 -7.37
CA ALA A 436 25.58 -1.64 -6.54
C ALA A 436 26.36 -0.66 -5.64
N CYS A 437 27.51 -1.07 -5.10
CA CYS A 437 28.34 -0.18 -4.26
C CYS A 437 29.50 0.48 -5.00
N ARG A 438 29.56 0.37 -6.33
CA ARG A 438 30.56 1.07 -7.13
C ARG A 438 30.17 2.54 -7.20
N ILE A 439 31.09 3.42 -6.81
CA ILE A 439 30.85 4.86 -6.97
C ILE A 439 31.33 5.35 -8.34
N SER A 440 30.58 6.29 -8.91
CA SER A 440 30.87 6.89 -10.21
C SER A 440 30.85 8.42 -10.15
N PRO A 441 31.65 9.08 -11.02
CA PRO A 441 31.55 10.52 -11.19
C PRO A 441 30.15 10.91 -11.65
N VAL A 442 29.63 12.02 -11.15
CA VAL A 442 28.30 12.55 -11.55
C VAL A 442 28.22 12.77 -13.06
N SER A 443 29.31 13.25 -13.68
CA SER A 443 29.38 13.51 -15.12
C SER A 443 29.48 12.24 -15.98
N LEU A 444 29.84 11.10 -15.40
CA LEU A 444 30.06 9.82 -16.09
C LEU A 444 29.51 8.65 -15.24
N PRO A 445 28.18 8.53 -15.05
CA PRO A 445 27.58 7.59 -14.10
C PRO A 445 27.88 6.11 -14.41
N ASP A 446 28.08 5.76 -15.69
CA ASP A 446 28.42 4.40 -16.11
C ASP A 446 29.91 4.04 -15.91
N THR A 447 30.75 5.05 -15.64
CA THR A 447 32.21 4.91 -15.52
C THR A 447 32.65 5.13 -14.09
N GLY A 448 32.38 4.15 -13.23
CA GLY A 448 32.84 4.18 -11.85
C GLY A 448 34.36 4.30 -11.68
N TYR A 449 34.76 5.01 -10.63
CA TYR A 449 36.16 5.31 -10.30
C TYR A 449 36.97 4.02 -10.14
N THR A 450 38.24 4.04 -10.57
CA THR A 450 39.15 2.88 -10.47
C THR A 450 40.25 3.07 -9.44
N GLU A 451 40.54 4.31 -9.03
CA GLU A 451 41.55 4.64 -8.04
C GLU A 451 40.96 5.60 -7.00
N ILE A 452 41.16 5.34 -5.71
CA ILE A 452 40.54 6.16 -4.65
C ILE A 452 40.95 7.64 -4.73
N ALA A 453 42.19 7.92 -5.14
CA ALA A 453 42.70 9.28 -5.28
C ALA A 453 41.98 10.10 -6.37
N SER A 454 41.37 9.44 -7.36
CA SER A 454 40.64 10.11 -8.45
C SER A 454 39.31 10.72 -8.01
N VAL A 455 38.81 10.33 -6.83
CA VAL A 455 37.60 10.91 -6.21
C VAL A 455 37.87 12.29 -5.61
N LEU A 456 39.14 12.66 -5.41
CA LEU A 456 39.50 13.94 -4.80
C LEU A 456 39.45 15.08 -5.80
N THR A 457 38.85 16.19 -5.39
CA THR A 457 38.90 17.47 -6.10
C THR A 457 40.09 18.30 -5.60
N ASP A 458 40.87 18.89 -6.51
CA ASP A 458 41.89 19.88 -6.13
C ASP A 458 41.19 21.15 -5.58
N PRO A 459 41.69 21.79 -4.52
CA PRO A 459 41.09 23.02 -4.00
C PRO A 459 40.96 24.15 -5.03
N SER A 460 41.84 24.23 -6.04
CA SER A 460 41.71 25.23 -7.11
C SER A 460 40.56 24.95 -8.07
N ASP A 461 40.12 23.70 -8.11
CA ASP A 461 39.11 23.17 -9.03
C ASP A 461 37.80 22.84 -8.28
N ALA A 462 37.69 23.22 -7.00
CA ALA A 462 36.49 23.04 -6.21
C ALA A 462 35.30 23.71 -6.90
N ALA A 463 34.29 22.91 -7.22
CA ALA A 463 33.22 23.32 -8.12
C ALA A 463 32.40 24.48 -7.56
N ASN A 464 31.97 25.39 -8.44
CA ASN A 464 30.99 26.43 -8.10
C ASN A 464 29.58 26.05 -8.53
N THR A 465 29.45 25.13 -9.48
CA THR A 465 28.19 24.58 -9.99
C THR A 465 28.26 23.06 -10.07
N ILE A 466 27.10 22.40 -10.10
CA ILE A 466 27.03 20.93 -10.08
C ILE A 466 27.70 20.26 -11.27
N ASP A 467 27.67 20.89 -12.45
CA ASP A 467 28.26 20.36 -13.68
C ASP A 467 29.80 20.25 -13.62
N GLU A 468 30.42 20.97 -12.67
CA GLU A 468 31.87 20.99 -12.45
C GLU A 468 32.30 20.04 -11.32
N VAL A 469 31.35 19.43 -10.59
CA VAL A 469 31.64 18.63 -9.40
C VAL A 469 32.34 17.32 -9.78
N ASN A 470 33.57 17.14 -9.30
CA ASN A 470 34.22 15.83 -9.23
C ASN A 470 33.80 15.11 -7.94
N GLY A 471 32.58 14.60 -7.94
CA GLY A 471 31.97 13.91 -6.80
C GLY A 471 31.19 12.68 -7.23
N PHE A 472 30.58 12.01 -6.26
CA PHE A 472 29.74 10.83 -6.48
C PHE A 472 28.37 11.00 -5.83
N LYS A 473 27.39 10.30 -6.38
CA LYS A 473 26.02 10.26 -5.89
C LYS A 473 25.94 9.44 -4.60
N LEU A 474 25.47 10.05 -3.52
CA LEU A 474 25.19 9.38 -2.24
C LEU A 474 23.73 8.89 -2.16
N SER A 475 22.80 9.70 -2.67
CA SER A 475 21.38 9.37 -2.86
C SER A 475 20.84 10.09 -4.10
N ASP A 476 19.57 9.88 -4.45
CA ASP A 476 18.93 10.49 -5.62
C ASP A 476 19.14 12.00 -5.77
N ASN A 477 19.10 12.70 -4.64
CA ASN A 477 19.21 14.15 -4.56
C ASN A 477 20.44 14.64 -3.76
N VAL A 478 21.42 13.77 -3.45
CA VAL A 478 22.63 14.15 -2.70
C VAL A 478 23.90 13.70 -3.41
N ILE A 479 24.83 14.63 -3.59
CA ILE A 479 26.17 14.42 -4.14
C ILE A 479 27.22 14.82 -3.10
N VAL A 480 28.27 14.01 -2.99
CA VAL A 480 29.42 14.26 -2.11
C VAL A 480 30.63 14.62 -2.95
N GLU A 481 31.23 15.77 -2.65
CA GLU A 481 32.49 16.23 -3.23
C GLU A 481 33.57 16.25 -2.14
N LEU A 482 34.65 15.47 -2.33
CA LEU A 482 35.76 15.38 -1.39
C LEU A 482 36.91 16.26 -1.87
N ILE A 483 37.18 17.35 -1.16
CA ILE A 483 38.18 18.34 -1.54
C ILE A 483 39.50 18.06 -0.81
N SER A 484 40.59 18.03 -1.55
CA SER A 484 41.95 17.80 -1.05
C SER A 484 42.62 19.07 -0.49
N ASP A 485 41.89 19.82 0.33
CA ASP A 485 42.42 20.98 1.04
C ASP A 485 43.07 20.59 2.38
N ASN A 486 43.66 21.57 3.07
CA ASN A 486 44.30 21.33 4.37
C ASN A 486 43.29 21.00 5.50
N PHE A 487 41.99 21.09 5.24
CA PHE A 487 40.92 20.83 6.20
C PHE A 487 40.20 19.51 5.92
N PHE A 488 40.55 18.82 4.82
CA PHE A 488 39.86 17.65 4.30
C PHE A 488 38.36 17.87 4.17
N THR A 489 37.99 18.95 3.49
CA THR A 489 36.60 19.38 3.35
C THR A 489 35.78 18.39 2.52
N ALA A 490 34.61 17.99 3.03
CA ALA A 490 33.59 17.27 2.26
C ALA A 490 32.38 18.20 2.06
N ARG A 491 32.02 18.50 0.80
CA ARG A 491 30.82 19.30 0.49
C ARG A 491 29.66 18.38 0.14
N TYR A 492 28.51 18.64 0.75
CA TYR A 492 27.27 17.94 0.47
C TYR A 492 26.37 18.82 -0.39
N TRP A 493 26.33 18.50 -1.66
CA TRP A 493 25.45 19.13 -2.64
C TRP A 493 24.10 18.44 -2.57
N VAL A 494 23.03 19.20 -2.34
CA VAL A 494 21.68 18.67 -2.27
C VAL A 494 20.80 19.40 -3.27
N ASN A 495 19.93 18.66 -3.93
CA ASN A 495 18.87 19.19 -4.77
C ASN A 495 17.56 19.24 -3.97
N ILE A 496 17.11 20.45 -3.62
CA ILE A 496 15.90 20.69 -2.82
C ILE A 496 14.73 21.19 -3.69
N ALA A 497 15.02 21.74 -4.88
CA ALA A 497 13.98 22.25 -5.77
C ALA A 497 14.48 22.36 -7.23
N ALA A 498 13.76 21.70 -8.15
CA ALA A 498 14.08 21.66 -9.59
C ALA A 498 15.48 21.05 -9.88
N ASP A 499 16.27 21.62 -10.79
CA ASP A 499 17.66 21.22 -11.07
C ASP A 499 18.68 22.08 -10.28
N ASN A 500 18.27 22.71 -9.17
CA ASN A 500 19.12 23.64 -8.41
C ASN A 500 19.87 22.96 -7.27
N TRP A 501 21.10 22.56 -7.56
CA TRP A 501 22.02 21.98 -6.59
C TRP A 501 22.79 23.05 -5.82
N ASN A 502 22.85 22.92 -4.49
CA ASN A 502 23.65 23.80 -3.64
C ASN A 502 24.31 23.02 -2.51
N VAL A 503 25.43 23.53 -2.02
CA VAL A 503 26.09 23.00 -0.82
C VAL A 503 25.23 23.34 0.41
N GLN A 504 24.59 22.33 0.99
CA GLN A 504 23.74 22.48 2.19
C GLN A 504 24.54 22.34 3.47
N ASP A 505 25.54 21.46 3.46
CA ASP A 505 26.42 21.30 4.60
C ASP A 505 27.85 20.94 4.17
N ILE A 506 28.77 21.13 5.11
CA ILE A 506 30.18 20.86 4.96
C ILE A 506 30.58 19.93 6.10
N GLY A 507 31.03 18.74 5.75
CA GLY A 507 31.68 17.81 6.67
C GLY A 507 33.18 17.77 6.44
N THR A 508 33.79 16.74 7.02
CA THR A 508 35.20 16.42 6.85
C THR A 508 35.37 14.98 6.44
N TRP A 509 36.34 14.72 5.57
CA TRP A 509 36.83 13.37 5.29
C TRP A 509 38.24 13.19 5.85
N ALA A 510 38.75 11.96 5.89
CA ALA A 510 40.12 11.70 6.28
C ALA A 510 40.65 10.43 5.60
N PRO A 511 41.92 10.43 5.16
CA PRO A 511 42.57 9.20 4.73
C PRO A 511 42.91 8.33 5.95
N ILE A 512 42.52 7.06 5.88
CA ILE A 512 42.81 6.06 6.91
C ILE A 512 43.43 4.81 6.28
N ASN A 513 44.11 4.00 7.08
CA ASN A 513 44.61 2.70 6.67
C ASN A 513 44.22 1.65 7.71
N VAL A 514 43.41 0.69 7.30
CA VAL A 514 42.84 -0.35 8.16
C VAL A 514 43.12 -1.70 7.53
N ALA A 515 43.69 -2.63 8.30
CA ALA A 515 44.09 -3.96 7.82
C ALA A 515 44.87 -3.96 6.49
N GLY A 516 45.69 -2.92 6.25
CA GLY A 516 46.49 -2.77 5.04
C GLY A 516 45.72 -2.23 3.82
N LYS A 517 44.46 -1.81 3.97
CA LYS A 517 43.65 -1.16 2.94
C LYS A 517 43.62 0.35 3.16
N ALA A 518 43.97 1.12 2.13
CA ALA A 518 43.81 2.57 2.13
C ALA A 518 42.34 2.93 1.87
N MET A 519 41.80 3.83 2.67
CA MET A 519 40.40 4.27 2.59
C MET A 519 40.26 5.77 2.83
N PHE A 520 39.15 6.35 2.38
CA PHE A 520 38.70 7.68 2.80
C PHE A 520 37.46 7.52 3.65
N ARG A 521 37.51 7.94 4.91
CA ARG A 521 36.37 7.91 5.83
C ARG A 521 35.77 9.31 5.95
N PHE A 522 34.44 9.38 6.01
CA PHE A 522 33.69 10.63 6.15
C PHE A 522 32.37 10.38 6.90
N GLU A 523 31.83 11.42 7.53
CA GLU A 523 30.53 11.35 8.22
C GLU A 523 29.51 12.25 7.52
N VAL A 524 28.34 11.68 7.22
CA VAL A 524 27.19 12.39 6.65
C VAL A 524 26.47 13.20 7.75
N PRO A 525 26.37 14.53 7.62
CA PRO A 525 25.67 15.35 8.60
C PRO A 525 24.19 14.96 8.75
N ALA A 526 23.63 15.12 9.96
CA ALA A 526 22.24 14.74 10.23
C ALA A 526 21.23 15.44 9.31
N VAL A 527 21.45 16.73 9.04
CA VAL A 527 20.62 17.52 8.11
C VAL A 527 20.65 16.94 6.68
N ILE A 528 21.79 16.40 6.24
CA ILE A 528 21.92 15.79 4.91
C ILE A 528 21.15 14.47 4.83
N LYS A 529 21.19 13.65 5.90
CA LYS A 529 20.36 12.44 5.98
C LYS A 529 18.86 12.79 5.97
N GLN A 530 18.45 13.84 6.68
CA GLN A 530 17.05 14.30 6.70
C GLN A 530 16.56 14.78 5.33
N LEU A 531 17.43 15.40 4.52
CA LEU A 531 17.12 15.90 3.18
C LEU A 531 17.28 14.84 2.09
N SER A 532 17.78 13.65 2.40
CA SER A 532 18.01 12.61 1.40
C SER A 532 16.70 11.87 1.08
N ASP A 533 16.36 11.75 -0.20
CA ASP A 533 15.12 11.08 -0.65
C ASP A 533 15.13 9.56 -0.46
N ASN A 534 16.32 8.95 -0.45
CA ASN A 534 16.55 7.50 -0.36
C ASN A 534 17.98 7.24 0.12
N TYR A 535 18.26 7.54 1.38
CA TYR A 535 19.59 7.28 1.94
C TYR A 535 19.84 5.76 2.03
N PRO A 536 20.79 5.20 1.26
CA PRO A 536 20.86 3.74 1.05
C PRO A 536 21.68 3.00 2.12
N PHE A 537 22.08 3.69 3.19
CA PHE A 537 22.93 3.18 4.26
C PHE A 537 22.20 3.28 5.60
N ASP A 538 22.51 2.37 6.52
CA ASP A 538 22.02 2.46 7.90
C ASP A 538 22.83 3.50 8.69
N GLN A 539 24.12 3.65 8.37
CA GLN A 539 25.07 4.48 9.09
C GLN A 539 25.29 5.85 8.45
N ARG A 540 25.64 6.84 9.28
CA ARG A 540 26.17 8.14 8.80
C ARG A 540 27.68 8.10 8.57
N SER A 541 28.39 7.17 9.21
CA SER A 541 29.83 6.99 9.04
C SER A 541 30.09 6.09 7.85
N LEU A 542 30.62 6.66 6.76
CA LEU A 542 30.86 5.96 5.51
C LEU A 542 32.36 5.95 5.17
N PHE A 543 32.75 5.04 4.29
CA PHE A 543 34.09 5.01 3.74
C PHE A 543 34.11 4.65 2.26
N LEU A 544 35.19 5.09 1.58
CA LEU A 544 35.54 4.67 0.23
C LEU A 544 36.75 3.76 0.26
N VAL A 545 36.76 2.72 -0.56
CA VAL A 545 37.87 1.77 -0.68
C VAL A 545 38.06 1.31 -2.12
N GLU A 546 39.30 1.10 -2.54
CA GLU A 546 39.59 0.39 -3.78
C GLU A 546 39.56 -1.13 -3.56
N ASP A 547 38.67 -1.80 -4.29
CA ASP A 547 38.60 -3.26 -4.30
C ASP A 547 38.23 -3.75 -5.72
N ARG A 548 38.87 -4.86 -6.14
CA ARG A 548 38.66 -5.48 -7.47
C ARG A 548 38.68 -4.52 -8.67
N GLY A 549 39.51 -3.46 -8.61
CA GLY A 549 39.73 -2.52 -9.70
C GLY A 549 38.72 -1.38 -9.79
N PHE A 550 37.85 -1.23 -8.78
CA PHE A 550 36.94 -0.10 -8.65
C PHE A 550 36.95 0.49 -7.25
N VAL A 551 36.50 1.74 -7.13
CA VAL A 551 36.23 2.37 -5.85
C VAL A 551 34.81 2.04 -5.44
N HIS A 552 34.67 1.53 -4.23
CA HIS A 552 33.41 1.18 -3.63
C HIS A 552 33.14 2.02 -2.38
N ILE A 553 31.86 2.20 -2.08
CA ILE A 553 31.38 2.81 -0.84
C ILE A 553 30.92 1.72 0.13
N GLY A 554 31.20 1.91 1.42
CA GLY A 554 30.75 1.05 2.50
C GLY A 554 30.48 1.84 3.78
N GLU A 555 30.07 1.12 4.82
CA GLU A 555 29.64 1.66 6.11
C GLU A 555 30.62 1.30 7.23
N SER A 556 30.86 2.26 8.13
CA SER A 556 31.67 2.03 9.34
C SER A 556 30.76 1.98 10.55
N LEU A 557 30.75 0.86 11.27
CA LEU A 557 30.12 0.75 12.59
C LEU A 557 31.15 1.13 13.65
N LEU A 558 30.92 2.21 14.39
CA LEU A 558 31.91 2.71 15.35
C LEU A 558 31.90 1.93 16.66
N ASP A 559 33.07 1.85 17.32
CA ASP A 559 33.35 1.04 18.53
C ASP A 559 32.57 1.44 19.81
N ASN A 560 31.62 2.36 19.70
CA ASN A 560 30.70 2.74 20.78
C ASN A 560 29.31 3.13 20.26
N GLU A 561 29.07 2.98 18.96
CA GLU A 561 27.77 3.28 18.37
C GLU A 561 26.78 2.19 18.75
N THR A 562 25.62 2.62 19.22
CA THR A 562 24.57 1.72 19.70
C THR A 562 23.50 1.58 18.64
N PHE A 563 23.10 0.34 18.44
CA PHE A 563 22.05 -0.02 17.52
C PHE A 563 20.95 -0.76 18.25
N HIS A 564 19.73 -0.56 17.81
CA HIS A 564 18.57 -1.03 18.54
C HIS A 564 17.64 -1.84 17.65
N PHE A 565 17.11 -2.92 18.22
CA PHE A 565 16.01 -3.67 17.63
C PHE A 565 15.14 -4.24 18.74
N SER A 566 13.90 -4.58 18.40
CA SER A 566 12.96 -5.13 19.38
C SER A 566 12.66 -6.60 19.09
N GLY A 567 12.28 -7.32 20.14
CA GLY A 567 11.82 -8.70 20.04
C GLY A 567 10.70 -8.98 21.04
N PHE A 568 10.14 -10.17 20.95
CA PHE A 568 9.02 -10.62 21.75
C PHE A 568 9.36 -11.94 22.45
N ASP A 569 8.78 -12.16 23.62
CA ASP A 569 8.81 -13.46 24.26
C ASP A 569 7.81 -14.44 23.60
N ASN A 570 7.87 -15.71 24.00
CA ASN A 570 6.98 -16.75 23.47
C ASN A 570 5.50 -16.41 23.67
N VAL A 571 5.14 -15.79 24.79
CA VAL A 571 3.74 -15.45 25.13
C VAL A 571 3.23 -14.31 24.26
N ALA A 572 4.00 -13.22 24.12
CA ALA A 572 3.66 -12.11 23.24
C ALA A 572 3.53 -12.57 21.79
N LYS A 573 4.49 -13.39 21.30
CA LYS A 573 4.40 -13.99 19.97
C LYS A 573 3.13 -14.80 19.80
N GLN A 574 2.81 -15.69 20.75
CA GLN A 574 1.58 -16.49 20.67
C GLN A 574 0.33 -15.61 20.59
N GLN A 575 0.23 -14.58 21.42
CA GLN A 575 -0.92 -13.66 21.41
C GLN A 575 -1.03 -12.85 20.11
N ILE A 576 0.10 -12.44 19.52
CA ILE A 576 0.12 -11.78 18.20
C ILE A 576 -0.50 -12.71 17.15
N PHE A 577 -0.07 -13.96 17.08
CA PHE A 577 -0.56 -14.91 16.08
C PHE A 577 -1.93 -15.51 16.40
N GLU A 578 -2.37 -15.50 17.65
CA GLU A 578 -3.76 -15.80 18.02
C GLU A 578 -4.72 -14.66 17.63
N ALA A 579 -4.25 -13.41 17.70
CA ALA A 579 -5.02 -12.25 17.26
C ALA A 579 -4.96 -12.04 15.73
N ALA A 580 -3.87 -12.49 15.08
CA ALA A 580 -3.68 -12.35 13.66
C ALA A 580 -4.63 -13.27 12.89
N SER A 581 -5.56 -12.68 12.16
CA SER A 581 -6.46 -13.40 11.27
C SER A 581 -6.75 -12.60 10.01
N ARG A 582 -6.93 -13.31 8.89
CA ARG A 582 -7.47 -12.73 7.65
C ARG A 582 -8.87 -12.16 7.85
N ASP A 583 -9.65 -12.67 8.80
CA ASP A 583 -11.00 -12.17 9.09
C ASP A 583 -11.01 -10.75 9.69
N ASN A 584 -9.84 -10.26 10.14
CA ASN A 584 -9.69 -8.89 10.65
C ASN A 584 -9.42 -7.87 9.55
N LEU A 585 -9.19 -8.30 8.31
CA LEU A 585 -9.18 -7.39 7.16
C LEU A 585 -10.55 -6.71 7.03
N PRO A 586 -10.62 -5.50 6.44
CA PRO A 586 -11.91 -4.87 6.19
C PRO A 586 -12.87 -5.86 5.51
N PRO A 587 -14.14 -5.92 5.96
CA PRO A 587 -15.09 -6.88 5.44
C PRO A 587 -15.18 -6.75 3.93
N PHE A 588 -15.22 -7.88 3.23
CA PHE A 588 -15.42 -7.90 1.79
C PHE A 588 -16.62 -7.04 1.41
N GLY A 589 -16.41 -6.07 0.52
CA GLY A 589 -17.47 -5.16 0.11
C GLY A 589 -16.99 -3.93 -0.65
N VAL A 590 -17.94 -3.09 -1.03
CA VAL A 590 -17.69 -1.86 -1.80
C VAL A 590 -17.12 -0.78 -0.88
N CYS A 591 -15.82 -0.50 -1.00
CA CYS A 591 -15.21 0.63 -0.30
C CYS A 591 -15.30 1.93 -1.12
N ASN A 592 -16.25 2.79 -0.76
CA ASN A 592 -16.50 4.05 -1.47
C ASN A 592 -15.54 5.20 -1.10
N PHE A 593 -14.62 5.01 -0.15
CA PHE A 593 -13.71 6.07 0.27
C PHE A 593 -12.90 6.60 -0.93
N GLY A 594 -12.88 7.92 -1.15
CA GLY A 594 -12.18 8.54 -2.28
C GLY A 594 -12.85 8.42 -3.64
N ASN A 595 -14.04 7.81 -3.77
CA ASN A 595 -14.78 7.79 -5.04
C ASN A 595 -15.19 9.21 -5.46
N GLY A 596 -14.97 9.57 -6.72
CA GLY A 596 -15.29 10.90 -7.23
C GLY A 596 -14.58 11.25 -8.53
N PHE A 597 -14.90 12.43 -9.06
CA PHE A 597 -14.27 13.05 -10.23
C PHE A 597 -13.24 14.10 -9.80
N GLY A 598 -12.32 14.48 -10.70
CA GLY A 598 -11.23 15.40 -10.34
C GLY A 598 -10.16 14.73 -9.51
N ALA A 599 -10.04 13.40 -9.64
CA ALA A 599 -9.11 12.60 -8.89
C ALA A 599 -7.67 12.75 -9.41
N ASN A 600 -6.70 12.27 -8.65
CA ASN A 600 -5.32 12.10 -9.12
C ASN A 600 -4.71 10.82 -8.51
N MET A 601 -3.52 10.44 -8.97
CA MET A 601 -2.83 9.22 -8.53
C MET A 601 -2.58 9.17 -7.01
N SER A 602 -2.30 10.32 -6.40
CA SER A 602 -2.11 10.40 -4.94
C SER A 602 -3.39 10.14 -4.17
N GLN A 603 -4.50 10.74 -4.61
CA GLN A 603 -5.81 10.47 -4.02
C GLN A 603 -6.21 9.01 -4.23
N TYR A 604 -5.84 8.40 -5.35
CA TYR A 604 -6.05 6.99 -5.61
C TYR A 604 -5.25 6.10 -4.65
N LEU A 605 -3.96 6.36 -4.44
CA LEU A 605 -3.14 5.64 -3.45
C LEU A 605 -3.75 5.72 -2.05
N ASN A 606 -4.17 6.91 -1.60
CA ASN A 606 -4.85 7.05 -0.30
C ASN A 606 -6.16 6.27 -0.26
N ALA A 607 -6.91 6.26 -1.36
CA ALA A 607 -8.16 5.53 -1.44
C ALA A 607 -7.95 4.02 -1.39
N VAL A 608 -6.92 3.50 -2.06
CA VAL A 608 -6.49 2.11 -1.96
C VAL A 608 -6.12 1.78 -0.52
N THR A 609 -5.23 2.56 0.10
CA THR A 609 -4.73 2.32 1.46
C THR A 609 -5.84 2.31 2.51
N GLU A 610 -6.75 3.29 2.50
CA GLU A 610 -7.86 3.39 3.45
C GLU A 610 -8.92 2.29 3.23
N CYS A 611 -9.05 1.78 2.00
CA CYS A 611 -9.94 0.67 1.69
C CYS A 611 -9.38 -0.71 2.06
N GLY A 612 -8.31 -0.77 2.86
CA GLY A 612 -7.61 -2.02 3.20
C GLY A 612 -6.66 -2.50 2.10
N GLY A 613 -6.52 -1.73 1.02
CA GLY A 613 -5.69 -2.03 -0.12
C GLY A 613 -4.22 -2.04 0.26
N ASP A 614 -3.66 -3.24 0.26
CA ASP A 614 -2.33 -3.55 -0.26
C ASP A 614 -2.39 -4.97 -0.87
N GLU A 615 -3.52 -5.29 -1.52
CA GLU A 615 -3.58 -6.36 -2.51
C GLU A 615 -3.20 -5.75 -3.87
N ARG A 616 -2.03 -5.11 -3.90
CA ARG A 616 -1.31 -4.93 -5.16
C ARG A 616 -1.27 -6.28 -5.86
N PHE A 617 -1.52 -6.27 -7.16
CA PHE A 617 -1.43 -7.49 -7.94
C PHE A 617 0.00 -7.99 -7.88
N THR A 618 0.18 -9.23 -7.41
CA THR A 618 1.44 -9.94 -7.64
C THR A 618 1.45 -10.48 -9.07
N SER A 619 2.62 -10.82 -9.60
CA SER A 619 2.71 -11.45 -10.91
C SER A 619 1.90 -12.75 -10.97
N GLN A 620 1.86 -13.51 -9.87
CA GLN A 620 1.05 -14.72 -9.75
C GLN A 620 -0.46 -14.41 -9.77
N ALA A 621 -0.91 -13.39 -9.02
CA ALA A 621 -2.31 -13.02 -8.98
C ALA A 621 -2.80 -12.48 -10.34
N ALA A 622 -2.00 -11.63 -11.01
CA ALA A 622 -2.31 -11.14 -12.34
C ALA A 622 -2.36 -12.29 -13.38
N SER A 623 -1.41 -13.22 -13.32
CA SER A 623 -1.41 -14.40 -14.19
C SER A 623 -2.60 -15.32 -13.96
N ALA A 624 -3.11 -15.42 -12.73
CA ALA A 624 -4.28 -16.24 -12.41
C ALA A 624 -5.57 -15.67 -13.02
N LEU A 625 -5.65 -14.35 -13.24
CA LEU A 625 -6.78 -13.71 -13.92
C LEU A 625 -6.71 -13.82 -15.45
N ALA A 626 -5.58 -14.24 -16.01
CA ALA A 626 -5.45 -14.41 -17.45
C ALA A 626 -6.44 -15.47 -17.96
N ASP A 627 -7.09 -15.15 -19.07
CA ASP A 627 -8.11 -15.96 -19.75
C ASP A 627 -9.33 -16.33 -18.89
N GLN A 628 -9.54 -15.62 -17.76
CA GLN A 628 -10.78 -15.66 -16.98
C GLN A 628 -11.78 -14.62 -17.50
N HIS A 629 -13.08 -14.89 -17.30
CA HIS A 629 -14.14 -13.95 -17.58
C HIS A 629 -14.44 -13.12 -16.33
N LEU A 630 -14.11 -11.83 -16.36
CA LEU A 630 -14.36 -10.88 -15.28
C LEU A 630 -15.67 -10.14 -15.54
N VAL A 631 -16.76 -10.67 -14.96
CA VAL A 631 -18.14 -10.25 -15.22
C VAL A 631 -18.61 -9.20 -14.22
N GLN A 632 -19.15 -8.11 -14.77
CA GLN A 632 -19.72 -6.98 -14.04
C GLN A 632 -21.18 -6.82 -14.43
N ILE A 633 -22.03 -6.58 -13.45
CA ILE A 633 -23.47 -6.34 -13.65
C ILE A 633 -23.82 -4.99 -13.02
N SER A 634 -24.43 -4.10 -13.80
CA SER A 634 -24.91 -2.80 -13.30
C SER A 634 -26.19 -2.96 -12.47
N GLU A 635 -26.60 -1.91 -11.75
CA GLU A 635 -27.92 -1.90 -11.07
C GLU A 635 -29.09 -2.02 -12.05
N GLN A 636 -28.85 -1.59 -13.30
CA GLN A 636 -29.81 -1.68 -14.39
C GLN A 636 -29.77 -3.05 -15.08
N GLY A 637 -28.85 -3.95 -14.70
CA GLY A 637 -28.72 -5.28 -15.28
C GLY A 637 -27.95 -5.33 -16.59
N ASP A 638 -27.24 -4.26 -16.95
CA ASP A 638 -26.28 -4.29 -18.07
C ASP A 638 -25.09 -5.14 -17.69
N ILE A 639 -24.62 -5.96 -18.63
CA ILE A 639 -23.54 -6.91 -18.42
C ILE A 639 -22.30 -6.41 -19.15
N SER A 640 -21.18 -6.24 -18.44
CA SER A 640 -19.87 -5.95 -19.01
C SER A 640 -18.90 -7.03 -18.59
N THR A 641 -18.11 -7.55 -19.53
CA THR A 641 -17.15 -8.63 -19.26
C THR A 641 -15.79 -8.26 -19.82
N ILE A 642 -14.76 -8.46 -19.01
CA ILE A 642 -13.36 -8.23 -19.38
C ILE A 642 -12.64 -9.57 -19.38
N ILE A 643 -11.84 -9.84 -20.41
CA ILE A 643 -10.90 -10.96 -20.46
C ILE A 643 -9.50 -10.43 -20.68
N LEU A 644 -8.59 -10.69 -19.73
CA LEU A 644 -7.17 -10.38 -19.86
C LEU A 644 -6.49 -11.55 -20.59
N ARG A 645 -5.97 -11.35 -21.79
CA ARG A 645 -5.30 -12.42 -22.55
C ARG A 645 -3.85 -12.59 -22.09
N SER A 646 -3.34 -13.81 -22.18
CA SER A 646 -1.96 -14.16 -21.85
C SER A 646 -0.90 -13.52 -22.76
N ASP A 647 -1.29 -12.94 -23.90
CA ASP A 647 -0.43 -12.16 -24.80
C ASP A 647 -0.42 -10.65 -24.47
N ASN A 648 -0.91 -10.26 -23.30
CA ASN A 648 -1.07 -8.89 -22.81
C ASN A 648 -2.11 -8.04 -23.57
N SER A 649 -2.88 -8.62 -24.49
CA SER A 649 -4.11 -7.98 -25.00
C SER A 649 -5.28 -8.18 -24.02
N TRP A 650 -6.33 -7.38 -24.12
CA TRP A 650 -7.57 -7.67 -23.40
C TRP A 650 -8.81 -7.40 -24.24
N GLU A 651 -9.88 -8.11 -23.93
CA GLU A 651 -11.15 -8.03 -24.64
C GLU A 651 -12.22 -7.46 -23.72
N GLN A 652 -13.13 -6.67 -24.30
CA GLN A 652 -14.29 -6.12 -23.61
C GLN A 652 -15.56 -6.55 -24.34
N TYR A 653 -16.48 -7.12 -23.59
CA TYR A 653 -17.80 -7.51 -24.07
C TYR A 653 -18.84 -6.68 -23.34
N LYS A 654 -19.67 -5.98 -24.09
CA LYS A 654 -20.83 -5.27 -23.55
C LYS A 654 -22.08 -5.98 -24.04
N ASN A 655 -22.87 -6.50 -23.11
CA ASN A 655 -24.07 -7.28 -23.41
C ASN A 655 -23.75 -8.39 -24.45
N THR A 656 -22.73 -9.20 -24.16
CA THR A 656 -22.16 -10.30 -24.99
C THR A 656 -21.50 -9.89 -26.31
N LEU A 657 -21.54 -8.63 -26.71
CA LEU A 657 -20.94 -8.17 -27.96
C LEU A 657 -19.52 -7.68 -27.72
N LEU A 658 -18.58 -8.23 -28.50
CA LEU A 658 -17.20 -7.76 -28.50
C LEU A 658 -17.15 -6.31 -28.99
N GLU A 659 -16.62 -5.42 -28.16
CA GLU A 659 -16.25 -4.08 -28.61
C GLU A 659 -14.90 -4.17 -29.31
N ALA A 660 -14.82 -3.83 -30.60
CA ALA A 660 -13.55 -3.89 -31.32
C ALA A 660 -12.64 -2.71 -30.92
N ALA A 661 -11.48 -2.99 -30.31
CA ALA A 661 -10.42 -2.00 -30.09
C ALA A 661 -9.05 -2.68 -29.94
N ASN A 662 -7.97 -1.90 -30.08
CA ASN A 662 -6.61 -2.37 -29.85
C ASN A 662 -6.22 -2.11 -28.39
N ARG A 663 -6.47 -3.11 -27.54
CA ARG A 663 -6.38 -3.04 -26.08
C ARG A 663 -5.15 -3.76 -25.55
N GLN A 664 -4.53 -3.23 -24.50
CA GLN A 664 -3.38 -3.84 -23.82
C GLN A 664 -3.51 -3.73 -22.31
N TRP A 665 -2.97 -4.71 -21.58
CA TRP A 665 -2.85 -4.65 -20.14
C TRP A 665 -1.43 -4.98 -19.68
N THR A 666 -1.02 -4.42 -18.55
CA THR A 666 0.29 -4.65 -17.95
C THR A 666 0.20 -4.59 -16.43
N LEU A 667 1.11 -5.29 -15.74
CA LEU A 667 1.32 -5.10 -14.30
C LEU A 667 2.42 -4.04 -14.10
N THR A 668 2.11 -2.98 -13.36
CA THR A 668 3.09 -1.93 -13.05
C THR A 668 4.06 -2.37 -11.94
N ASP A 669 5.18 -1.67 -11.77
CA ASP A 669 6.15 -1.94 -10.71
C ASP A 669 5.56 -1.69 -9.32
N GLU A 670 4.58 -0.80 -9.21
CA GLU A 670 3.82 -0.54 -7.98
C GLU A 670 2.74 -1.60 -7.73
N GLY A 671 2.54 -2.56 -8.64
CA GLY A 671 1.57 -3.64 -8.51
C GLY A 671 0.13 -3.23 -8.82
N TYR A 672 -0.06 -2.23 -9.68
CA TYR A 672 -1.35 -1.94 -10.29
C TYR A 672 -1.52 -2.70 -11.59
N LEU A 673 -2.72 -3.22 -11.84
CA LEU A 673 -3.05 -3.75 -13.15
C LEU A 673 -3.52 -2.57 -14.02
N GLN A 674 -2.72 -2.21 -15.01
CA GLN A 674 -3.04 -1.17 -15.98
C GLN A 674 -3.82 -1.78 -17.15
N LEU A 675 -5.01 -1.24 -17.44
CA LEU A 675 -5.78 -1.57 -18.63
C LEU A 675 -5.81 -0.34 -19.54
N THR A 676 -5.25 -0.47 -20.73
CA THR A 676 -5.25 0.56 -21.77
C THR A 676 -6.33 0.24 -22.80
N PRO A 677 -7.44 1.02 -22.88
CA PRO A 677 -8.56 0.75 -23.79
C PRO A 677 -8.20 0.92 -25.28
N ASN A 678 -7.20 1.75 -25.58
CA ASN A 678 -6.71 1.96 -26.93
C ASN A 678 -5.22 2.29 -26.92
N THR A 679 -4.39 1.42 -27.48
CA THR A 679 -2.93 1.63 -27.58
C THR A 679 -2.53 2.85 -28.41
N SER A 680 -3.43 3.39 -29.23
CA SER A 680 -3.21 4.67 -29.94
C SER A 680 -3.38 5.89 -29.03
N SER A 681 -3.93 5.72 -27.83
CA SER A 681 -4.17 6.75 -26.82
C SER A 681 -3.73 6.24 -25.44
N PRO A 682 -2.42 6.00 -25.24
CA PRO A 682 -1.90 5.37 -24.02
C PRO A 682 -2.12 6.20 -22.75
N ASP A 683 -2.40 7.50 -22.89
CA ASP A 683 -2.72 8.41 -21.77
C ASP A 683 -4.13 8.18 -21.20
N ILE A 684 -4.98 7.41 -21.88
CA ILE A 684 -6.26 6.93 -21.37
C ILE A 684 -6.07 5.50 -20.88
N PHE A 685 -6.20 5.30 -19.57
CA PHE A 685 -6.02 3.99 -18.95
C PHE A 685 -6.80 3.89 -17.64
N ASP A 686 -7.04 2.65 -17.22
CA ASP A 686 -7.53 2.33 -15.88
C ASP A 686 -6.41 1.65 -15.09
N TYR A 687 -6.16 2.12 -13.86
CA TYR A 687 -5.41 1.34 -12.87
C TYR A 687 -6.35 0.64 -11.93
N TRP A 688 -6.12 -0.66 -11.76
CA TRP A 688 -6.85 -1.51 -10.84
C TRP A 688 -5.97 -1.90 -9.68
N SER A 689 -6.52 -1.76 -8.48
CA SER A 689 -5.95 -2.28 -7.24
C SER A 689 -6.99 -3.16 -6.56
N LEU A 690 -6.60 -4.38 -6.21
CA LEU A 690 -7.47 -5.27 -5.48
C LEU A 690 -7.53 -4.79 -4.01
N THR A 691 -8.74 -4.61 -3.52
CA THR A 691 -9.01 -4.16 -2.14
C THR A 691 -9.50 -5.31 -1.27
N SER A 692 -10.18 -6.29 -1.87
CA SER A 692 -10.62 -7.50 -1.20
C SER A 692 -10.97 -8.58 -2.24
N LEU A 693 -10.90 -9.85 -1.85
CA LEU A 693 -11.22 -11.01 -2.68
C LEU A 693 -12.01 -12.05 -1.88
N ASP A 694 -13.21 -12.38 -2.36
CA ASP A 694 -13.98 -13.54 -1.93
C ASP A 694 -13.66 -14.73 -2.85
N ARG A 695 -12.73 -15.58 -2.44
CA ARG A 695 -12.31 -16.75 -3.22
C ARG A 695 -13.38 -17.84 -3.33
N ALA A 696 -14.30 -17.94 -2.36
CA ALA A 696 -15.33 -18.97 -2.38
C ALA A 696 -16.40 -18.68 -3.43
N ARG A 697 -16.71 -17.39 -3.62
CA ARG A 697 -17.66 -16.92 -4.65
C ARG A 697 -16.97 -16.44 -5.94
N GLY A 698 -15.65 -16.31 -5.94
CA GLY A 698 -14.86 -15.77 -7.05
C GLY A 698 -15.13 -14.30 -7.31
N ILE A 699 -15.33 -13.47 -6.27
CA ILE A 699 -15.69 -12.05 -6.44
C ILE A 699 -14.53 -11.16 -5.98
N LEU A 700 -14.12 -10.24 -6.85
CA LEU A 700 -13.06 -9.26 -6.61
C LEU A 700 -13.68 -7.89 -6.33
N ALA A 701 -13.23 -7.23 -5.28
CA ALA A 701 -13.48 -5.82 -5.01
C ALA A 701 -12.27 -5.00 -5.45
N ILE A 702 -12.45 -4.14 -6.45
CA ILE A 702 -11.39 -3.43 -7.15
C ILE A 702 -11.59 -1.93 -6.98
N LYS A 703 -10.53 -1.23 -6.57
CA LYS A 703 -10.45 0.22 -6.70
C LYS A 703 -9.93 0.54 -8.09
N VAL A 704 -10.61 1.44 -8.79
CA VAL A 704 -10.26 1.84 -10.16
C VAL A 704 -9.93 3.32 -10.17
N TYR A 705 -8.77 3.67 -10.72
CA TYR A 705 -8.48 5.03 -11.17
C TYR A 705 -8.54 5.06 -12.69
N SER A 706 -9.36 5.93 -13.24
CA SER A 706 -9.53 6.13 -14.68
C SER A 706 -8.92 7.46 -15.09
N ALA A 707 -7.84 7.42 -15.88
CA ALA A 707 -7.24 8.58 -16.52
C ALA A 707 -8.02 8.92 -17.80
N LEU A 708 -8.54 10.14 -17.91
CA LEU A 708 -9.47 10.54 -18.97
C LEU A 708 -9.00 11.84 -19.64
N THR A 709 -9.10 11.94 -20.98
CA THR A 709 -8.63 13.12 -21.72
C THR A 709 -9.65 14.27 -21.79
N ASP A 710 -10.94 13.94 -21.88
CA ASP A 710 -12.03 14.92 -22.12
C ASP A 710 -12.86 15.23 -20.86
N SER A 711 -12.61 14.49 -19.77
CA SER A 711 -13.21 14.66 -18.47
C SER A 711 -12.13 14.61 -17.40
N SER A 712 -12.41 15.14 -16.22
CA SER A 712 -11.50 14.95 -15.09
C SER A 712 -11.38 13.48 -14.72
N ASP A 713 -10.17 13.03 -14.41
CA ASP A 713 -9.90 11.69 -13.89
C ASP A 713 -10.84 11.30 -12.75
N GLN A 714 -11.09 10.00 -12.63
CA GLN A 714 -12.09 9.47 -11.73
C GLN A 714 -11.53 8.35 -10.87
N ILE A 715 -11.92 8.31 -9.60
CA ILE A 715 -11.80 7.12 -8.76
C ILE A 715 -13.18 6.49 -8.60
N SER A 716 -13.25 5.19 -8.81
CA SER A 716 -14.47 4.40 -8.61
C SER A 716 -14.17 3.08 -7.93
N THR A 717 -15.24 2.38 -7.55
CA THR A 717 -15.15 1.03 -6.99
C THR A 717 -15.93 0.09 -7.88
N LEU A 718 -15.28 -1.03 -8.19
CA LEU A 718 -15.80 -2.04 -9.08
C LEU A 718 -15.89 -3.38 -8.34
N MET A 719 -17.01 -4.07 -8.54
CA MET A 719 -17.16 -5.47 -8.13
C MET A 719 -17.21 -6.32 -9.40
N THR A 720 -16.33 -7.32 -9.50
CA THR A 720 -16.33 -8.25 -10.62
C THR A 720 -16.34 -9.68 -10.11
N LYS A 721 -17.08 -10.55 -10.81
CA LYS A 721 -17.07 -11.99 -10.54
C LYS A 721 -16.28 -12.71 -11.62
N GLU A 722 -15.39 -13.61 -11.19
CA GLU A 722 -14.53 -14.42 -12.02
C GLU A 722 -15.25 -15.71 -12.43
N TYR A 723 -15.22 -16.04 -13.71
CA TYR A 723 -15.63 -17.33 -14.25
C TYR A 723 -14.52 -17.91 -15.13
N ALA A 724 -14.20 -19.18 -14.93
CA ALA A 724 -13.40 -19.93 -15.89
C ALA A 724 -14.22 -20.20 -17.18
N PRO A 725 -13.58 -20.42 -18.35
CA PRO A 725 -14.24 -20.55 -19.66
C PRO A 725 -15.38 -21.57 -19.79
N ASP A 726 -15.60 -22.47 -18.83
CA ASP A 726 -16.69 -23.46 -18.82
C ASP A 726 -17.34 -23.64 -17.43
N GLN A 727 -17.24 -22.63 -16.57
CA GLN A 727 -17.75 -22.73 -15.20
C GLN A 727 -19.27 -22.46 -15.09
N LEU A 728 -19.86 -21.83 -16.10
CA LEU A 728 -21.30 -21.55 -16.10
C LEU A 728 -22.11 -22.85 -16.18
N ALA A 729 -23.07 -23.02 -15.27
CA ALA A 729 -23.93 -24.20 -15.23
C ALA A 729 -25.40 -23.81 -15.04
N ALA A 730 -26.30 -24.54 -15.70
CA ALA A 730 -27.73 -24.40 -15.52
C ALA A 730 -28.20 -25.01 -14.18
N CYS A 731 -29.15 -24.35 -13.51
CA CYS A 731 -29.71 -24.84 -12.25
C CYS A 731 -30.80 -25.89 -12.48
N THR A 732 -30.42 -27.17 -12.54
CA THR A 732 -31.34 -28.29 -12.86
C THR A 732 -32.25 -28.73 -11.71
N SER A 733 -32.12 -28.10 -10.52
CA SER A 733 -32.95 -28.40 -9.36
C SER A 733 -34.44 -28.24 -9.70
N GLN A 734 -35.25 -29.25 -9.39
CA GLN A 734 -36.70 -29.26 -9.64
C GLN A 734 -37.10 -29.14 -11.13
N ASP A 735 -36.19 -29.44 -12.07
CA ASP A 735 -36.58 -29.63 -13.46
C ASP A 735 -37.59 -30.77 -13.58
N SER A 736 -38.56 -30.57 -14.47
CA SER A 736 -39.69 -31.48 -14.67
C SER A 736 -39.27 -32.79 -15.32
N GLY A 737 -38.17 -32.80 -16.08
CA GLY A 737 -37.77 -33.89 -16.97
C GLY A 737 -38.76 -34.07 -18.15
N TRP A 738 -38.35 -34.81 -19.17
CA TRP A 738 -39.14 -34.98 -20.40
C TRP A 738 -39.48 -36.45 -20.69
N ASP A 739 -40.76 -36.75 -20.92
CA ASP A 739 -41.22 -38.07 -21.37
C ASP A 739 -41.44 -38.07 -22.89
N GLN A 740 -40.63 -38.85 -23.60
CA GLN A 740 -40.69 -38.99 -25.05
C GLN A 740 -41.95 -39.72 -25.54
N ALA A 741 -42.58 -40.57 -24.70
CA ALA A 741 -43.75 -41.34 -25.11
C ALA A 741 -45.02 -40.49 -25.11
N THR A 742 -45.17 -39.62 -24.11
CA THR A 742 -46.33 -38.72 -23.97
C THR A 742 -46.07 -37.33 -24.51
N THR A 743 -44.82 -37.02 -24.89
CA THR A 743 -44.37 -35.68 -25.32
C THR A 743 -44.78 -34.61 -24.30
N SER A 744 -44.55 -34.92 -23.02
CA SER A 744 -44.96 -34.09 -21.89
C SER A 744 -43.92 -34.14 -20.76
N PRO A 745 -43.97 -33.20 -19.81
CA PRO A 745 -43.07 -33.22 -18.68
C PRO A 745 -43.33 -34.41 -17.75
N ILE A 746 -42.27 -35.09 -17.28
CA ILE A 746 -42.40 -36.26 -16.36
C ILE A 746 -43.09 -35.82 -15.06
N THR A 747 -42.73 -34.64 -14.57
CA THR A 747 -43.32 -34.03 -13.37
C THR A 747 -43.93 -32.68 -13.71
N LYS A 748 -45.25 -32.55 -13.57
CA LYS A 748 -45.90 -31.24 -13.69
C LYS A 748 -45.51 -30.29 -12.57
N LYS A 749 -45.31 -29.02 -12.91
CA LYS A 749 -44.94 -27.94 -11.98
C LYS A 749 -45.87 -26.76 -12.16
N THR A 750 -46.10 -25.99 -11.11
CA THR A 750 -46.91 -24.78 -11.18
C THR A 750 -46.06 -23.55 -11.49
N LEU A 751 -46.67 -22.50 -12.04
CA LEU A 751 -46.00 -21.21 -12.24
C LEU A 751 -45.41 -20.64 -10.92
N ALA A 752 -46.10 -20.84 -9.79
CA ALA A 752 -45.60 -20.41 -8.47
C ALA A 752 -44.33 -21.16 -8.06
N GLN A 753 -44.27 -22.48 -8.34
CA GLN A 753 -43.07 -23.28 -8.10
C GLN A 753 -41.91 -22.82 -9.00
N TYR A 754 -42.18 -22.49 -10.26
CA TYR A 754 -41.17 -21.89 -11.14
C TYR A 754 -40.60 -20.60 -10.55
N GLN A 755 -41.46 -19.67 -10.11
CA GLN A 755 -41.03 -18.39 -9.55
C GLN A 755 -40.15 -18.59 -8.31
N GLU A 756 -40.56 -19.47 -7.40
CA GLU A 756 -39.77 -19.84 -6.22
C GLU A 756 -38.41 -20.44 -6.60
N GLN A 757 -38.38 -21.41 -7.51
CA GLN A 757 -37.14 -22.06 -7.93
C GLN A 757 -36.22 -21.11 -8.69
N SER A 758 -36.76 -20.22 -9.51
CA SER A 758 -35.97 -19.23 -10.24
C SER A 758 -35.25 -18.28 -9.28
N GLN A 759 -35.93 -17.84 -8.21
CA GLN A 759 -35.29 -17.01 -7.18
C GLN A 759 -34.24 -17.78 -6.37
N LEU A 760 -34.46 -19.07 -6.07
CA LEU A 760 -33.47 -19.91 -5.38
C LEU A 760 -32.24 -20.22 -6.24
N CYS A 761 -32.43 -20.34 -7.56
CA CYS A 761 -31.35 -20.62 -8.52
C CYS A 761 -30.54 -19.38 -8.88
N LYS A 762 -31.02 -18.17 -8.58
CA LYS A 762 -30.33 -16.93 -8.94
C LYS A 762 -29.02 -16.78 -8.18
N VAL A 763 -27.96 -16.53 -8.94
CA VAL A 763 -26.65 -16.21 -8.41
C VAL A 763 -26.52 -14.69 -8.34
N ILE A 764 -26.96 -14.12 -7.21
CA ILE A 764 -26.87 -12.68 -6.92
C ILE A 764 -25.59 -12.43 -6.14
N TRP A 765 -24.79 -11.45 -6.56
CA TRP A 765 -23.62 -11.00 -5.82
C TRP A 765 -23.66 -9.49 -5.59
N GLU A 766 -23.44 -9.04 -4.35
CA GLU A 766 -23.38 -7.61 -3.98
C GLU A 766 -24.57 -6.78 -4.49
N GLN A 767 -25.78 -7.33 -4.37
CA GLN A 767 -27.04 -6.75 -4.87
C GLN A 767 -27.12 -6.58 -6.40
N ARG A 768 -26.21 -7.20 -7.16
CA ARG A 768 -26.26 -7.26 -8.62
C ARG A 768 -26.99 -8.52 -9.06
N ASN A 769 -28.09 -8.31 -9.78
CA ASN A 769 -29.02 -9.36 -10.16
C ASN A 769 -28.92 -9.62 -11.68
N PRO A 770 -28.58 -10.83 -12.11
CA PRO A 770 -28.65 -11.17 -13.52
C PRO A 770 -30.11 -11.12 -13.99
N ARG A 771 -30.39 -10.33 -15.03
CA ARG A 771 -31.71 -10.24 -15.67
C ARG A 771 -31.61 -9.89 -17.15
N PHE A 772 -32.64 -10.23 -17.94
CA PHE A 772 -32.70 -9.75 -19.31
C PHE A 772 -33.09 -8.27 -19.33
N THR A 773 -32.49 -7.53 -20.26
CA THR A 773 -32.83 -6.13 -20.55
C THR A 773 -33.15 -5.98 -22.03
N GLU A 774 -33.92 -4.95 -22.39
CA GLU A 774 -34.24 -4.70 -23.81
C GLU A 774 -32.95 -4.46 -24.62
N THR A 775 -32.00 -3.70 -24.05
CA THR A 775 -30.67 -3.46 -24.64
C THR A 775 -29.95 -4.77 -24.98
N LEU A 776 -30.09 -5.79 -24.13
CA LEU A 776 -29.46 -7.10 -24.33
C LEU A 776 -30.13 -7.90 -25.47
N LEU A 777 -31.46 -7.81 -25.59
CA LEU A 777 -32.25 -8.67 -26.48
C LEU A 777 -32.51 -8.07 -27.88
N ILE A 778 -32.68 -6.75 -27.98
CA ILE A 778 -33.04 -6.07 -29.24
C ILE A 778 -32.17 -4.83 -29.54
N GLY A 779 -31.13 -4.60 -28.75
CA GLY A 779 -30.19 -3.51 -29.00
C GLY A 779 -30.77 -2.11 -28.76
N GLN A 780 -30.25 -1.10 -29.45
CA GLN A 780 -30.57 0.33 -29.23
C GLN A 780 -30.89 1.10 -30.50
N THR A 781 -30.76 0.48 -31.69
CA THR A 781 -30.83 1.23 -32.95
C THR A 781 -32.25 1.41 -33.49
N GLY A 782 -33.25 0.73 -32.90
CA GLY A 782 -34.65 0.79 -33.33
C GLY A 782 -34.86 0.30 -34.77
N ASN A 783 -33.99 -0.59 -35.23
CA ASN A 783 -34.20 -1.35 -36.46
C ASN A 783 -33.75 -2.80 -36.24
N THR A 784 -34.19 -3.71 -37.11
CA THR A 784 -33.98 -5.15 -36.93
C THR A 784 -32.54 -5.66 -37.17
N SER A 785 -31.54 -4.78 -37.30
CA SER A 785 -30.16 -5.19 -37.60
C SER A 785 -29.34 -5.56 -36.37
N ASP A 786 -29.68 -5.02 -35.20
CA ASP A 786 -29.08 -5.35 -33.91
C ASP A 786 -29.88 -6.35 -33.07
N ASP A 787 -31.12 -6.67 -33.50
CA ASP A 787 -31.97 -7.75 -32.99
C ASP A 787 -31.18 -9.05 -32.71
N LYS A 788 -31.47 -9.69 -31.57
CA LYS A 788 -30.84 -10.96 -31.18
C LYS A 788 -31.79 -12.14 -31.24
N ALA A 789 -31.19 -13.32 -31.25
CA ALA A 789 -31.88 -14.55 -30.98
C ALA A 789 -31.17 -15.31 -29.86
N LEU A 790 -31.94 -15.96 -28.98
CA LEU A 790 -31.39 -16.92 -28.03
C LEU A 790 -31.17 -18.23 -28.78
N GLN A 791 -29.97 -18.79 -28.65
CA GLN A 791 -29.62 -20.14 -29.07
C GLN A 791 -29.44 -21.00 -27.82
N PHE A 792 -30.06 -22.19 -27.82
CA PHE A 792 -30.09 -23.10 -26.68
C PHE A 792 -28.94 -24.13 -26.78
N ALA A 793 -28.12 -24.26 -25.73
CA ALA A 793 -26.96 -25.16 -25.76
C ALA A 793 -27.37 -26.63 -25.69
N GLY A 794 -28.47 -26.95 -24.99
CA GLY A 794 -29.04 -28.30 -24.96
C GLY A 794 -29.64 -28.74 -26.29
N ASP A 795 -29.96 -27.78 -27.17
CA ASP A 795 -30.55 -28.02 -28.49
C ASP A 795 -30.16 -26.91 -29.49
N ASN A 796 -29.01 -27.10 -30.15
CA ASN A 796 -28.41 -26.09 -31.03
C ASN A 796 -29.24 -25.79 -32.30
N SER A 797 -30.29 -26.56 -32.57
CA SER A 797 -31.19 -26.39 -33.70
C SER A 797 -32.30 -25.37 -33.44
N ARG A 798 -32.46 -24.96 -32.17
CA ARG A 798 -33.53 -24.07 -31.73
C ARG A 798 -33.09 -22.66 -31.48
N TYR A 799 -33.96 -21.75 -31.89
CA TYR A 799 -33.74 -20.32 -31.81
C TYR A 799 -35.01 -19.60 -31.36
N LEU A 800 -34.89 -18.73 -30.38
CA LEU A 800 -35.91 -17.74 -30.08
C LEU A 800 -35.47 -16.39 -30.65
N LYS A 801 -35.97 -16.06 -31.84
CA LYS A 801 -35.66 -14.82 -32.57
C LYS A 801 -36.54 -13.69 -32.06
N LEU A 802 -35.93 -12.65 -31.50
CA LEU A 802 -36.63 -11.50 -30.93
C LEU A 802 -36.47 -10.31 -31.88
N SER A 803 -37.53 -9.50 -32.02
CA SER A 803 -37.51 -8.29 -32.84
C SER A 803 -38.00 -7.07 -32.07
N ASP A 804 -37.44 -5.91 -32.37
CA ASP A 804 -37.86 -4.60 -31.88
C ASP A 804 -39.21 -4.10 -32.45
N ASN A 805 -39.81 -4.84 -33.39
CA ASN A 805 -41.12 -4.51 -33.96
C ASN A 805 -42.24 -4.72 -32.94
N PHE A 806 -43.03 -3.67 -32.72
CA PHE A 806 -44.03 -3.61 -31.64
C PHE A 806 -45.46 -3.87 -32.13
N GLU A 807 -46.21 -4.70 -31.40
CA GLU A 807 -47.62 -5.02 -31.61
C GLU A 807 -48.38 -4.99 -30.27
N GLY A 808 -49.10 -3.90 -29.99
CA GLY A 808 -49.94 -3.79 -28.80
C GLY A 808 -49.13 -3.47 -27.54
N ASP A 809 -49.03 -4.42 -26.60
CA ASP A 809 -48.17 -4.35 -25.39
C ASP A 809 -46.94 -5.28 -25.51
N PHE A 810 -46.69 -5.82 -26.71
CA PHE A 810 -45.68 -6.83 -26.98
C PHE A 810 -44.79 -6.44 -28.14
N PHE A 811 -43.59 -7.00 -28.15
CA PHE A 811 -42.73 -7.08 -29.31
C PHE A 811 -43.03 -8.36 -30.10
N THR A 812 -42.67 -8.38 -31.39
CA THR A 812 -42.83 -9.55 -32.25
C THR A 812 -41.56 -10.40 -32.28
N GLY A 813 -41.68 -11.66 -32.65
CA GLY A 813 -40.56 -12.59 -32.74
C GLY A 813 -40.96 -13.88 -33.44
N ASN A 814 -40.03 -14.84 -33.51
CA ASN A 814 -40.30 -16.19 -34.00
C ASN A 814 -39.59 -17.23 -33.13
N TYR A 815 -40.26 -18.32 -32.81
CA TYR A 815 -39.65 -19.52 -32.25
C TYR A 815 -39.39 -20.52 -33.38
N ILE A 816 -38.13 -20.86 -33.61
CA ILE A 816 -37.65 -21.56 -34.79
C ILE A 816 -36.91 -22.82 -34.35
N ASP A 817 -37.15 -23.92 -35.04
CA ASP A 817 -36.42 -25.18 -34.93
C ASP A 817 -36.07 -25.66 -36.34
N GLU A 818 -34.80 -25.91 -36.60
CA GLU A 818 -34.32 -26.39 -37.90
C GLU A 818 -34.17 -27.91 -38.01
N ASP A 819 -34.34 -28.62 -36.90
CA ASP A 819 -34.27 -30.07 -36.85
C ASP A 819 -35.66 -30.72 -36.97
N GLY A 820 -35.65 -32.03 -37.24
CA GLY A 820 -36.84 -32.84 -37.43
C GLY A 820 -37.82 -32.26 -38.45
N CYS A 821 -39.02 -31.94 -37.97
CA CYS A 821 -40.14 -31.45 -38.77
C CYS A 821 -40.07 -29.98 -39.17
N LYS A 822 -39.11 -29.22 -38.63
CA LYS A 822 -38.91 -27.79 -38.88
C LYS A 822 -40.13 -26.92 -38.61
N PHE A 823 -40.01 -25.99 -37.68
CA PHE A 823 -41.07 -25.02 -37.45
C PHE A 823 -40.54 -23.60 -37.34
N ASN A 824 -41.44 -22.66 -37.60
CA ASN A 824 -41.21 -21.24 -37.50
C ASN A 824 -42.52 -20.61 -37.04
N ILE A 825 -42.66 -20.47 -35.72
CA ILE A 825 -43.91 -20.04 -35.09
C ILE A 825 -43.78 -18.56 -34.74
N PRO A 826 -44.66 -17.70 -35.28
CA PRO A 826 -44.73 -16.31 -34.85
C PRO A 826 -45.07 -16.22 -33.36
N VAL A 827 -44.26 -15.47 -32.61
CA VAL A 827 -44.47 -15.22 -31.19
C VAL A 827 -44.59 -13.73 -30.91
N ARG A 828 -45.22 -13.41 -29.77
CA ARG A 828 -45.21 -12.09 -29.14
C ARG A 828 -44.47 -12.20 -27.82
N TRP A 829 -43.61 -11.25 -27.50
CA TRP A 829 -42.78 -11.30 -26.30
C TRP A 829 -42.69 -9.95 -25.59
N LYS A 830 -42.32 -9.96 -24.31
CA LYS A 830 -42.06 -8.78 -23.48
C LYS A 830 -41.17 -9.13 -22.29
N LEU A 831 -40.61 -8.13 -21.64
CA LEU A 831 -39.96 -8.28 -20.34
C LEU A 831 -40.94 -7.97 -19.20
N GLU A 832 -41.00 -8.84 -18.21
CA GLU A 832 -41.66 -8.57 -16.93
C GLU A 832 -40.77 -7.66 -16.05
N GLY A 833 -41.33 -7.08 -14.98
CA GLY A 833 -40.66 -6.02 -14.20
C GLY A 833 -39.36 -6.44 -13.49
N ASP A 834 -39.13 -7.74 -13.31
CA ASP A 834 -37.90 -8.32 -12.76
C ASP A 834 -36.89 -8.76 -13.84
N GLY A 835 -37.22 -8.54 -15.12
CA GLY A 835 -36.42 -8.90 -16.29
C GLY A 835 -36.59 -10.35 -16.75
N THR A 836 -37.67 -11.02 -16.35
CA THR A 836 -38.08 -12.30 -16.94
C THR A 836 -38.62 -12.09 -18.36
N LEU A 837 -38.11 -12.87 -19.32
CA LEU A 837 -38.58 -12.87 -20.70
C LEU A 837 -39.85 -13.72 -20.80
N TYR A 838 -40.98 -13.08 -21.09
CA TYR A 838 -42.24 -13.77 -21.39
C TYR A 838 -42.47 -13.78 -22.89
N TYR A 839 -42.86 -14.92 -23.46
CA TYR A 839 -43.34 -14.98 -24.82
C TYR A 839 -44.52 -15.95 -24.99
N GLU A 840 -45.36 -15.69 -25.99
CA GLU A 840 -46.52 -16.51 -26.34
C GLU A 840 -46.63 -16.65 -27.87
N ALA A 841 -47.05 -17.82 -28.33
CA ALA A 841 -47.32 -18.01 -29.75
C ALA A 841 -48.58 -17.24 -30.17
N VAL A 842 -48.55 -16.63 -31.35
CA VAL A 842 -49.67 -15.81 -31.87
C VAL A 842 -50.94 -16.64 -32.08
N ASP A 843 -50.79 -17.95 -32.30
CA ASP A 843 -51.90 -18.90 -32.43
C ASP A 843 -52.44 -19.42 -31.08
N GLY A 844 -51.81 -19.03 -29.96
CA GLY A 844 -52.17 -19.47 -28.60
C GLY A 844 -51.75 -20.92 -28.29
N SER A 845 -50.85 -21.53 -29.06
CA SER A 845 -50.40 -22.90 -28.85
C SER A 845 -49.53 -23.09 -27.60
N LEU A 846 -48.74 -22.08 -27.24
CA LEU A 846 -47.83 -22.09 -26.09
C LEU A 846 -47.62 -20.71 -25.48
N ASN A 847 -47.20 -20.68 -24.22
CA ASN A 847 -46.57 -19.53 -23.58
C ASN A 847 -45.42 -19.99 -22.68
N GLU A 848 -44.39 -19.17 -22.58
CA GLU A 848 -43.19 -19.48 -21.81
C GLU A 848 -42.60 -18.26 -21.11
N ARG A 849 -42.00 -18.49 -19.94
CA ARG A 849 -41.22 -17.52 -19.17
C ARG A 849 -39.80 -18.02 -18.99
N ILE A 850 -38.81 -17.18 -19.30
CA ILE A 850 -37.39 -17.48 -19.14
C ILE A 850 -36.77 -16.44 -18.20
N THR A 851 -36.19 -16.91 -17.10
CA THR A 851 -35.47 -16.10 -16.13
C THR A 851 -33.99 -16.44 -16.21
N MET A 852 -33.15 -15.42 -16.36
CA MET A 852 -31.70 -15.60 -16.21
C MET A 852 -31.35 -15.83 -14.74
N THR A 853 -30.62 -16.91 -14.46
CA THR A 853 -30.19 -17.29 -13.12
C THR A 853 -28.73 -16.97 -12.87
N ASP A 854 -27.87 -17.06 -13.88
CA ASP A 854 -26.44 -16.73 -13.81
C ASP A 854 -25.89 -16.36 -15.19
N THR A 855 -24.71 -15.74 -15.26
CA THR A 855 -24.03 -15.41 -16.52
C THR A 855 -22.51 -15.35 -16.37
N ASP A 856 -21.79 -15.87 -17.37
CA ASP A 856 -20.33 -15.73 -17.51
C ASP A 856 -19.94 -14.57 -18.45
N GLY A 857 -20.91 -13.71 -18.81
CA GLY A 857 -20.70 -12.60 -19.73
C GLY A 857 -20.97 -12.87 -21.21
N PHE A 858 -20.94 -14.15 -21.60
CA PHE A 858 -21.15 -14.60 -22.99
C PHE A 858 -22.42 -15.43 -23.12
N ARG A 859 -22.63 -16.28 -22.12
CA ARG A 859 -23.70 -17.25 -22.00
C ARG A 859 -24.50 -16.95 -20.74
N PHE A 860 -25.72 -17.47 -20.71
CA PHE A 860 -26.67 -17.25 -19.65
C PHE A 860 -27.21 -18.59 -19.19
N ALA A 861 -27.06 -18.88 -17.91
CA ALA A 861 -27.82 -19.96 -17.29
C ALA A 861 -29.26 -19.46 -17.12
N ILE A 862 -30.22 -20.25 -17.58
CA ILE A 862 -31.63 -19.90 -17.52
C ILE A 862 -32.43 -20.94 -16.73
N LYS A 863 -33.53 -20.46 -16.16
CA LYS A 863 -34.65 -21.26 -15.66
C LYS A 863 -35.89 -20.84 -16.43
N ALA A 864 -36.58 -21.81 -17.01
CA ALA A 864 -37.72 -21.57 -17.86
C ALA A 864 -38.97 -22.30 -17.37
N PHE A 865 -40.13 -21.72 -17.66
CA PHE A 865 -41.45 -22.31 -17.44
C PHE A 865 -42.25 -22.28 -18.73
N ASN A 866 -42.48 -23.44 -19.31
CA ASN A 866 -43.28 -23.61 -20.53
C ASN A 866 -44.68 -24.10 -20.17
N HIS A 867 -45.68 -23.63 -20.91
CA HIS A 867 -47.05 -24.12 -20.86
C HIS A 867 -47.61 -24.26 -22.28
N GLN A 868 -48.11 -25.46 -22.61
CA GLN A 868 -48.73 -25.74 -23.91
C GLN A 868 -50.22 -26.03 -23.79
N THR A 869 -51.01 -25.53 -24.73
CA THR A 869 -52.47 -25.69 -24.74
C THR A 869 -52.88 -27.16 -24.86
N ARG A 870 -52.10 -27.99 -25.56
CA ARG A 870 -52.34 -29.45 -25.67
C ARG A 870 -52.40 -30.15 -24.31
N TRP A 871 -51.59 -29.72 -23.35
CA TRP A 871 -51.55 -30.36 -22.03
C TRP A 871 -52.84 -30.17 -21.23
N GLN A 872 -53.63 -29.14 -21.57
CA GLN A 872 -54.96 -28.92 -21.02
C GLN A 872 -56.06 -29.71 -21.75
N THR A 873 -55.94 -29.84 -23.08
CA THR A 873 -57.01 -30.40 -23.93
C THR A 873 -56.92 -31.91 -24.07
N ASP A 874 -55.75 -32.52 -23.85
CA ASP A 874 -55.57 -33.96 -23.84
C ASP A 874 -55.99 -34.55 -22.48
N GLU A 875 -57.07 -35.34 -22.50
CA GLU A 875 -57.64 -35.98 -21.31
C GLU A 875 -56.67 -36.96 -20.61
N THR A 876 -55.61 -37.41 -21.31
CA THR A 876 -54.58 -38.30 -20.77
C THR A 876 -53.49 -37.59 -19.98
N LEU A 877 -53.29 -36.28 -20.21
CA LEU A 877 -52.23 -35.48 -19.58
C LEU A 877 -52.72 -34.70 -18.35
N GLN A 878 -53.94 -34.15 -18.38
CA GLN A 878 -54.60 -33.49 -17.25
C GLN A 878 -53.82 -32.35 -16.56
N PHE A 879 -53.17 -31.46 -17.32
CA PHE A 879 -52.51 -30.27 -16.77
C PHE A 879 -53.54 -29.14 -16.55
N ALA A 880 -53.45 -28.46 -15.41
CA ALA A 880 -54.19 -27.22 -15.19
C ALA A 880 -53.59 -26.06 -16.00
N ALA A 881 -54.31 -24.93 -16.07
CA ALA A 881 -53.85 -23.74 -16.81
C ALA A 881 -52.59 -23.09 -16.22
N ASP A 882 -52.28 -23.38 -14.95
CA ASP A 882 -51.08 -22.94 -14.24
C ASP A 882 -50.02 -24.05 -14.07
N ASP A 883 -50.32 -25.27 -14.54
CA ASP A 883 -49.38 -26.40 -14.57
C ASP A 883 -48.57 -26.36 -15.87
N GLY A 884 -47.27 -26.65 -15.81
CA GLY A 884 -46.39 -26.66 -16.97
C GLY A 884 -45.09 -27.41 -16.70
N GLU A 885 -44.13 -27.14 -17.57
CA GLU A 885 -42.77 -27.66 -17.51
C GLU A 885 -41.86 -26.64 -16.86
N VAL A 886 -41.05 -27.05 -15.89
CA VAL A 886 -39.87 -26.28 -15.48
C VAL A 886 -38.64 -26.95 -16.05
N TRP A 887 -37.79 -26.20 -16.74
CA TRP A 887 -36.55 -26.70 -17.31
C TRP A 887 -35.43 -25.66 -17.20
N SER A 888 -34.20 -26.10 -17.42
CA SER A 888 -33.03 -25.23 -17.36
C SER A 888 -32.06 -25.55 -18.51
N ASP A 889 -31.35 -24.53 -18.96
CA ASP A 889 -30.34 -24.66 -20.01
C ASP A 889 -29.33 -23.50 -19.93
N ILE A 890 -28.30 -23.57 -20.75
CA ILE A 890 -27.40 -22.46 -21.03
C ILE A 890 -27.79 -21.90 -22.41
N VAL A 891 -27.97 -20.59 -22.50
CA VAL A 891 -28.29 -19.91 -23.76
C VAL A 891 -27.21 -18.92 -24.13
N SER A 892 -27.01 -18.73 -25.44
CA SER A 892 -26.12 -17.71 -26.02
C SER A 892 -26.92 -16.76 -26.89
N LEU A 893 -26.46 -15.52 -27.03
CA LEU A 893 -27.06 -14.57 -27.97
C LEU A 893 -26.33 -14.62 -29.31
N VAL A 894 -27.10 -14.81 -30.37
CA VAL A 894 -26.64 -14.72 -31.76
C VAL A 894 -27.39 -13.59 -32.47
N SER A 895 -26.88 -13.16 -33.63
CA SER A 895 -27.60 -12.20 -34.46
C SER A 895 -28.92 -12.80 -34.93
N ALA A 896 -30.03 -12.05 -34.85
CA ALA A 896 -31.31 -12.49 -35.40
C ALA A 896 -31.24 -12.76 -36.92
N SER A 897 -30.27 -12.15 -37.61
CA SER A 897 -29.99 -12.38 -39.04
C SER A 897 -29.18 -13.64 -39.34
N SER A 898 -28.49 -14.22 -38.35
CA SER A 898 -27.79 -15.50 -38.51
C SER A 898 -28.67 -16.72 -38.27
N VAL A 899 -29.90 -16.51 -37.74
CA VAL A 899 -30.87 -17.60 -37.57
C VAL A 899 -31.34 -18.12 -38.94
N PRO A 900 -31.32 -19.44 -39.19
CA PRO A 900 -31.78 -20.04 -40.43
C PRO A 900 -33.20 -19.61 -40.79
N ASN A 901 -33.44 -19.32 -42.08
CA ASN A 901 -34.79 -19.08 -42.56
C ASN A 901 -35.49 -20.43 -42.78
N VAL A 902 -36.30 -20.82 -41.80
CA VAL A 902 -37.04 -22.09 -41.81
C VAL A 902 -38.44 -21.87 -42.38
N ILE A 903 -38.80 -22.67 -43.38
CA ILE A 903 -40.18 -22.78 -43.87
C ILE A 903 -40.74 -24.05 -43.23
N HIS A 904 -41.87 -23.91 -42.53
CA HIS A 904 -42.58 -25.02 -41.90
C HIS A 904 -42.90 -26.12 -42.94
N GLN A 905 -42.62 -27.38 -42.61
CA GLN A 905 -43.10 -28.51 -43.39
C GLN A 905 -44.50 -28.89 -42.93
N GLU A 906 -45.46 -28.91 -43.86
CA GLU A 906 -46.84 -29.29 -43.57
C GLU A 906 -46.91 -30.73 -43.01
N LEU A 907 -47.74 -30.90 -41.99
CA LEU A 907 -48.10 -32.19 -41.42
C LEU A 907 -48.86 -33.05 -42.43
N LEU A 908 -48.60 -34.36 -42.43
CA LEU A 908 -49.44 -35.31 -43.18
C LEU A 908 -50.72 -35.61 -42.38
N ASP A 909 -51.89 -35.24 -42.92
CA ASP A 909 -53.21 -35.58 -42.37
C ASP A 909 -53.53 -37.11 -42.35
N ASN A 910 -52.63 -37.94 -42.88
CA ASN A 910 -52.71 -39.41 -42.83
C ASN A 910 -51.36 -40.05 -43.16
N PRO A 911 -50.74 -40.83 -42.26
CA PRO A 911 -49.55 -41.60 -42.59
C PRO A 911 -49.96 -42.85 -43.38
N GLU A 912 -49.87 -42.82 -44.71
CA GLU A 912 -49.64 -44.07 -45.46
C GLU A 912 -48.19 -44.47 -45.19
N THR A 913 -48.00 -45.49 -44.34
CA THR A 913 -46.69 -46.05 -43.94
C THR A 913 -45.67 -46.06 -45.08
N PRO A 914 -44.62 -45.21 -45.03
CA PRO A 914 -43.41 -45.41 -45.81
C PRO A 914 -42.52 -46.45 -45.12
N ALA A 915 -41.61 -47.07 -45.87
CA ALA A 915 -40.75 -48.15 -45.40
C ALA A 915 -39.57 -47.71 -44.49
N GLU A 916 -39.49 -46.44 -44.10
CA GLU A 916 -38.46 -45.89 -43.23
C GLU A 916 -39.12 -45.07 -42.12
N GLY A 917 -38.69 -45.29 -40.87
CA GLY A 917 -39.40 -44.89 -39.65
C GLY A 917 -39.48 -43.38 -39.40
N PRO A 918 -40.20 -42.96 -38.34
CA PRO A 918 -40.47 -41.56 -38.06
C PRO A 918 -39.18 -40.76 -37.85
N ILE A 919 -39.13 -39.58 -38.47
CA ILE A 919 -38.08 -38.59 -38.22
C ILE A 919 -38.42 -37.90 -36.90
N ALA A 920 -37.54 -38.02 -35.91
CA ALA A 920 -37.72 -37.36 -34.61
C ALA A 920 -37.54 -35.84 -34.75
N GLY A 921 -38.43 -35.07 -34.12
CA GLY A 921 -38.34 -33.62 -33.94
C GLY A 921 -39.12 -33.23 -32.69
N THR A 922 -38.50 -32.45 -31.81
CA THR A 922 -39.02 -32.19 -30.46
C THR A 922 -39.85 -30.89 -30.48
N ILE A 923 -40.90 -30.84 -29.65
CA ILE A 923 -41.70 -29.68 -29.23
C ILE A 923 -42.32 -28.85 -30.38
N LEU A 924 -43.32 -29.41 -31.05
CA LEU A 924 -44.63 -28.76 -31.27
C LEU A 924 -45.68 -29.60 -32.02
N ASN A 925 -45.35 -30.82 -32.46
CA ASN A 925 -46.34 -31.74 -33.02
C ASN A 925 -46.39 -33.07 -32.25
N ASP A 926 -47.50 -33.26 -31.52
CA ASP A 926 -48.40 -34.44 -31.41
C ASP A 926 -48.03 -35.85 -31.94
N GLY A 927 -46.75 -36.16 -32.16
CA GLY A 927 -46.34 -37.45 -32.70
C GLY A 927 -46.69 -37.65 -34.18
N LEU A 928 -46.92 -36.56 -34.92
CA LEU A 928 -47.19 -36.59 -36.36
C LEU A 928 -45.91 -36.54 -37.20
N GLU A 929 -45.91 -37.28 -38.31
CA GLU A 929 -44.80 -37.35 -39.28
C GLU A 929 -44.90 -36.22 -40.33
N CYS A 930 -43.76 -35.69 -40.75
CA CYS A 930 -43.69 -34.62 -41.74
C CYS A 930 -43.74 -35.11 -43.19
N ALA A 931 -44.32 -34.27 -44.06
CA ALA A 931 -44.29 -34.51 -45.50
C ALA A 931 -42.85 -34.46 -46.05
N PRO A 932 -42.42 -35.41 -46.90
CA PRO A 932 -41.09 -35.37 -47.52
C PRO A 932 -40.94 -34.13 -48.42
N PRO A 933 -39.73 -33.55 -48.55
CA PRO A 933 -39.51 -32.36 -49.36
C PRO A 933 -39.89 -32.60 -50.83
N ALA A 934 -40.47 -31.58 -51.48
CA ALA A 934 -40.84 -31.66 -52.88
C ALA A 934 -39.63 -32.01 -53.77
N PRO A 935 -39.75 -32.94 -54.75
CA PRO A 935 -38.64 -33.28 -55.64
C PRO A 935 -38.19 -32.05 -56.44
N PRO A 936 -36.88 -31.90 -56.72
CA PRO A 936 -36.38 -30.79 -57.51
C PRO A 936 -37.05 -30.77 -58.89
N PRO A 937 -37.36 -29.59 -59.46
CA PRO A 937 -38.01 -29.49 -60.75
C PRO A 937 -37.17 -30.19 -61.82
N GLU A 938 -37.78 -31.11 -62.56
CA GLU A 938 -37.13 -31.74 -63.72
C GLU A 938 -36.70 -30.65 -64.72
N PRO A 939 -35.47 -30.72 -65.27
CA PRO A 939 -35.07 -29.83 -66.34
C PRO A 939 -36.02 -30.01 -67.53
N ALA A 940 -36.60 -28.91 -68.00
CA ALA A 940 -37.45 -28.93 -69.20
C ALA A 940 -36.67 -29.47 -70.42
N PRO A 941 -37.32 -30.23 -71.32
CA PRO A 941 -36.67 -30.82 -72.50
C PRO A 941 -36.16 -29.81 -73.52
#